data_AF-G9MRF0-F1
#
_entry.id   AF-G9MRF0-F1
#
_cell.length_a   1.000
_cell.length_b   1.000
_cell.length_c   1.000
_cell.angle_alpha   90.00
_cell.angle_beta   90.00
_cell.angle_gamma   90.00
#
_symmetry.space_group_name_H-M   'P 1'
#
loop_
_entity.id
_entity.type
_entity.pdbx_description
1 polymer ?
#
loop_
_entity_poly.entity_id
_entity_poly.type
_entity_poly.pdbx_seq_one_letter_code
_entity_poly.pdbx_strand_id
1 'polypeptide(L)'
;MKPPIVRFSTQEEFVYRLERGTIIEMENEMAQLAKLNERGDQYPAWVIGPIQGCQTSFTTSWLLLAKSPSSSTNAIFPTVTDRITIDIEATVQMPQGLFTLYHLAATRIQNPYEDVAGLEGNFIQKLAAFKVDVPRCQRTESGEQMELNVIGQLQVSGALDDFSGMVLDESNQRSISIRWDISSQTFEAELDALHFFVAPKRSEKRGPGYRARLAFAMLQHFQAEGPEMINLLEKYPHLAQPSDPAHKISPILLKKFAQFNGDHVAAHEGLGRIKNGLYFVNGCPGAGKTEWNMVISALIQSHHTYAAKRIPHQILFLVDINQTVSDAADRYYCLCKEAGLDVQIIRMHGWPYEMRNSNRLNRSGGRGGEDDGNEAADFTKSFLTTVGLTHHAKLERDGRRAPNLDEAAWDHYEKHKHDSYPGLTKLLDRIEKEEVLDGEDWRLLRRLVTGLYRDVLAGADFVATTPVAASGSFAKLFRPEIVFVDEAPHARELTTLIPLAYFDPVAWIFTGDVKQTRPFVDSCGSERTAQLKGLKFNPYAEQLRFSTMARAAAADALDQKLLVNNRAYGNLQRLPSEMFYDGEMTSGHSEEAMYPPSTKYLKDHLEKLSGKQNLEENRLVVSFETSSEETHRSSFWNPKQHNWVIEQVKCLLEDAKFQSVSGAPGTIMIQTPYSTAYRQYHGEVKQWPAEWQSRVLVLTVDKAQGNQADVVFLDMVRTTSVGFMDDPQRLNVAITRARQAEIIVMHVRMNYRQAKGCRRTKYATQVWGDAHAHRRLVHLP
;
A
#
# COMPACT_ATOMS: atom_id res chain seq x y z
N MET A 1 29.56 -7.17 -1.51
CA MET A 1 28.55 -6.57 -0.60
C MET A 1 29.03 -6.76 0.82
N LYS A 2 28.81 -5.77 1.69
CA LYS A 2 29.13 -5.89 3.12
C LYS A 2 28.00 -6.67 3.83
N PRO A 3 28.32 -7.53 4.82
CA PRO A 3 27.30 -8.21 5.60
C PRO A 3 26.51 -7.19 6.46
N PRO A 4 25.21 -7.44 6.70
CA PRO A 4 24.43 -6.60 7.59
C PRO A 4 24.93 -6.69 9.03
N ILE A 5 24.84 -5.58 9.77
CA ILE A 5 25.11 -5.50 11.20
C ILE A 5 23.79 -5.66 11.96
N VAL A 6 23.78 -6.52 12.97
CA VAL A 6 22.62 -6.73 13.86
C VAL A 6 22.62 -5.71 15.01
N ARG A 7 23.75 -5.58 15.72
CA ARG A 7 23.92 -4.62 16.82
C ARG A 7 25.06 -3.67 16.47
N PHE A 8 24.75 -2.38 16.32
CA PHE A 8 25.76 -1.38 16.00
C PHE A 8 26.53 -1.00 17.27
N SER A 9 27.86 -1.00 17.18
CA SER A 9 28.73 -0.61 18.30
C SER A 9 28.79 0.89 18.54
N THR A 10 28.55 1.68 17.49
CA THR A 10 28.58 3.14 17.55
C THR A 10 27.48 3.75 16.68
N GLN A 11 27.01 4.93 17.05
CA GLN A 11 26.02 5.67 16.29
C GLN A 11 26.57 6.10 14.92
N GLU A 12 27.86 6.41 14.84
CA GLU A 12 28.49 6.83 13.59
C GLU A 12 28.42 5.73 12.52
N GLU A 13 28.63 4.46 12.88
CA GLU A 13 28.54 3.36 11.91
C GLU A 13 27.08 3.08 11.50
N PHE A 14 26.13 3.22 12.44
CA PHE A 14 24.70 3.13 12.15
C PHE A 14 24.30 4.17 11.10
N VAL A 15 24.62 5.44 11.35
CA VAL A 15 24.34 6.57 10.45
C VAL A 15 25.04 6.37 9.11
N TYR A 16 26.34 6.10 9.12
CA TYR A 16 27.15 6.01 7.91
C TYR A 16 26.65 4.93 6.96
N ARG A 17 26.33 3.73 7.46
CA ARG A 17 25.86 2.64 6.59
C ARG A 17 24.51 2.93 5.96
N LEU A 18 23.56 3.40 6.76
CA LEU A 18 22.20 3.64 6.30
C LEU A 18 22.15 4.86 5.37
N GLU A 19 22.77 5.97 5.75
CA GLU A 19 22.85 7.18 4.93
C GLU A 19 23.51 6.90 3.57
N ARG A 20 24.72 6.31 3.56
CA ARG A 20 25.44 6.04 2.32
C ARG A 20 24.71 5.03 1.44
N GLY A 21 24.10 4.02 2.03
CA GLY A 21 23.26 3.08 1.29
C GLY A 21 22.09 3.79 0.61
N THR A 22 21.34 4.58 1.37
CA THR A 22 20.14 5.30 0.92
C THR A 22 20.47 6.33 -0.17
N ILE A 23 21.56 7.08 -0.06
CA ILE A 23 22.01 8.03 -1.09
C ILE A 23 22.30 7.32 -2.42
N ILE A 24 22.97 6.16 -2.39
CA ILE A 24 23.30 5.40 -3.60
C ILE A 24 22.02 4.89 -4.28
N GLU A 25 21.06 4.38 -3.50
CA GLU A 25 19.77 3.95 -4.07
C GLU A 25 18.98 5.11 -4.65
N MET A 26 18.97 6.27 -3.99
CA MET A 26 18.33 7.48 -4.50
C MET A 26 18.93 7.89 -5.86
N GLU A 27 20.27 7.94 -5.97
CA GLU A 27 20.95 8.24 -7.23
C GLU A 27 20.60 7.22 -8.34
N ASN A 28 20.51 5.93 -7.98
CA ASN A 28 20.14 4.87 -8.91
C ASN A 28 18.69 4.98 -9.40
N GLU A 29 17.74 5.27 -8.51
CA GLU A 29 16.33 5.45 -8.86
C GLU A 29 16.13 6.68 -9.75
N MET A 30 16.77 7.80 -9.41
CA MET A 30 16.75 9.01 -10.23
C MET A 30 17.30 8.76 -11.64
N ALA A 31 18.39 8.00 -11.76
CA ALA A 31 18.97 7.63 -13.06
C ALA A 31 18.05 6.69 -13.86
N GLN A 32 17.32 5.79 -13.20
CA GLN A 32 16.33 4.92 -13.85
C GLN A 32 15.11 5.71 -14.32
N LEU A 33 14.60 6.65 -13.52
CA LEU A 33 13.49 7.52 -13.90
C LEU A 33 13.87 8.43 -15.08
N ALA A 34 15.10 8.95 -15.11
CA ALA A 34 15.60 9.71 -16.25
C ALA A 34 15.55 8.87 -17.54
N LYS A 35 16.07 7.63 -17.51
CA LYS A 35 16.00 6.70 -18.64
C LYS A 35 14.55 6.32 -19.00
N LEU A 36 13.66 6.23 -18.02
CA LEU A 36 12.23 5.94 -18.26
C LEU A 36 11.58 7.10 -19.02
N ASN A 37 11.83 8.34 -18.59
CA ASN A 37 11.32 9.54 -19.25
C ASN A 37 11.83 9.67 -20.69
N GLU A 38 13.06 9.23 -20.98
CA GLU A 38 13.64 9.20 -22.33
C GLU A 38 12.94 8.20 -23.28
N ARG A 39 12.22 7.18 -22.77
CA ARG A 39 11.53 6.20 -23.63
C ARG A 39 10.34 6.79 -24.37
N GLY A 40 9.70 7.82 -23.79
CA GLY A 40 8.53 8.48 -24.39
C GLY A 40 7.33 7.54 -24.61
N ASP A 41 7.12 6.58 -23.69
CA ASP A 41 6.00 5.62 -23.79
C ASP A 41 4.66 6.39 -23.90
N GLN A 42 3.83 5.99 -24.87
CA GLN A 42 2.55 6.63 -25.16
C GLN A 42 1.34 5.82 -24.67
N TYR A 43 0.33 6.53 -24.20
CA TYR A 43 -0.89 5.96 -23.61
C TYR A 43 -2.15 6.59 -24.25
N PRO A 44 -3.16 5.78 -24.59
CA PRO A 44 -4.44 6.31 -25.06
C PRO A 44 -5.22 6.96 -23.92
N ALA A 45 -5.77 8.15 -24.15
CA ALA A 45 -6.55 8.90 -23.18
C ALA A 45 -7.68 9.73 -23.81
N TRP A 46 -8.63 10.14 -22.95
CA TRP A 46 -9.80 10.94 -23.28
C TRP A 46 -9.88 12.16 -22.37
N VAL A 47 -10.06 13.34 -22.96
CA VAL A 47 -10.26 14.59 -22.22
C VAL A 47 -11.75 14.70 -21.91
N ILE A 48 -12.14 14.48 -20.66
CA ILE A 48 -13.55 14.41 -20.29
C ILE A 48 -14.18 15.81 -20.25
N GLY A 49 -13.61 16.69 -19.45
CA GLY A 49 -14.15 18.04 -19.23
C GLY A 49 -13.39 18.81 -18.15
N PRO A 50 -13.68 20.11 -18.00
CA PRO A 50 -13.12 20.91 -16.92
C PRO A 50 -13.67 20.45 -15.57
N ILE A 51 -12.81 20.44 -14.55
CA ILE A 51 -13.22 20.17 -13.18
C ILE A 51 -13.84 21.46 -12.62
N GLN A 52 -15.14 21.41 -12.34
CA GLN A 52 -15.88 22.56 -11.81
C GLN A 52 -15.21 23.07 -10.52
N GLY A 53 -15.13 24.40 -10.40
CA GLY A 53 -14.51 25.09 -9.29
C GLY A 53 -12.98 25.02 -9.19
N CYS A 54 -12.28 24.35 -10.11
CA CYS A 54 -10.82 24.30 -10.18
C CYS A 54 -10.24 25.24 -11.25
N GLN A 55 -10.77 26.46 -11.34
CA GLN A 55 -10.30 27.48 -12.28
C GLN A 55 -9.55 28.60 -11.55
N THR A 56 -8.30 28.86 -11.93
CA THR A 56 -7.52 30.02 -11.46
C THR A 56 -7.45 31.08 -12.56
N SER A 57 -6.85 32.24 -12.26
CA SER A 57 -6.56 33.27 -13.28
C SER A 57 -5.55 32.80 -14.34
N PHE A 58 -4.80 31.72 -14.10
CA PHE A 58 -3.72 31.25 -14.98
C PHE A 58 -3.98 29.88 -15.57
N THR A 59 -4.76 29.02 -14.91
CA THR A 59 -4.96 27.62 -15.30
C THR A 59 -6.40 27.16 -15.05
N THR A 60 -6.88 26.27 -15.90
CA THR A 60 -8.09 25.48 -15.68
C THR A 60 -7.69 24.02 -15.49
N SER A 61 -8.15 23.37 -14.42
CA SER A 61 -7.92 21.94 -14.25
C SER A 61 -8.94 21.11 -15.04
N TRP A 62 -8.46 20.10 -15.75
CA TRP A 62 -9.26 19.20 -16.58
C TRP A 62 -9.18 17.76 -16.06
N LEU A 63 -10.28 17.02 -16.19
CA LEU A 63 -10.32 15.58 -15.97
C LEU A 63 -9.95 14.86 -17.26
N LEU A 64 -8.91 14.03 -17.18
CA LEU A 64 -8.46 13.17 -18.26
C LEU A 64 -8.51 11.72 -17.79
N LEU A 65 -9.17 10.85 -18.55
CA LEU A 65 -9.18 9.41 -18.31
C LEU A 65 -8.23 8.73 -19.28
N ALA A 66 -7.26 7.99 -18.78
CA ALA A 66 -6.32 7.24 -19.60
C ALA A 66 -6.49 5.74 -19.43
N LYS A 67 -6.31 5.02 -20.54
CA LYS A 67 -6.25 3.57 -20.53
C LYS A 67 -4.94 3.17 -19.87
N SER A 68 -5.04 2.55 -18.70
CA SER A 68 -3.88 1.91 -18.08
C SER A 68 -3.28 0.91 -19.06
N PRO A 69 -1.95 0.80 -19.15
CA PRO A 69 -1.31 -0.15 -20.05
C PRO A 69 -1.89 -1.54 -19.82
N SER A 70 -2.21 -2.23 -20.92
CA SER A 70 -2.68 -3.60 -20.84
C SER A 70 -1.66 -4.41 -20.06
N SER A 71 -2.13 -5.38 -19.28
CA SER A 71 -1.21 -6.19 -18.47
C SER A 71 -0.04 -6.71 -19.32
N SER A 72 -0.26 -6.98 -20.62
CA SER A 72 0.71 -7.39 -21.65
C SER A 72 1.93 -6.46 -21.88
N THR A 73 1.84 -5.16 -21.62
CA THR A 73 2.94 -4.21 -21.78
C THR A 73 3.70 -4.01 -20.47
N ASN A 74 5.04 -4.14 -20.48
CA ASN A 74 5.91 -3.76 -19.34
C ASN A 74 6.03 -2.23 -19.22
N ALA A 75 4.94 -1.50 -19.43
CA ALA A 75 4.90 -0.06 -19.32
C ALA A 75 4.67 0.32 -17.85
N ILE A 76 5.51 1.22 -17.33
CA ILE A 76 5.34 1.77 -15.99
C ILE A 76 4.25 2.83 -16.07
N PHE A 77 3.28 2.79 -15.16
CA PHE A 77 2.15 3.72 -15.17
C PHE A 77 2.07 4.46 -13.82
N PRO A 78 1.72 5.76 -13.81
CA PRO A 78 1.82 6.56 -12.60
C PRO A 78 0.93 6.07 -11.46
N THR A 79 1.38 6.24 -10.23
CA THR A 79 0.58 6.09 -9.00
C THR A 79 0.00 7.43 -8.53
N VAL A 80 -0.97 7.41 -7.60
CA VAL A 80 -1.61 8.63 -7.05
C VAL A 80 -0.60 9.53 -6.32
N THR A 81 0.54 8.98 -5.90
CA THR A 81 1.61 9.71 -5.22
C THR A 81 2.67 10.26 -6.18
N ASP A 82 2.65 9.87 -7.46
CA ASP A 82 3.66 10.30 -8.43
C ASP A 82 3.38 11.73 -8.88
N ARG A 83 4.44 12.53 -8.93
CA ARG A 83 4.40 13.83 -9.60
C ARG A 83 4.77 13.64 -11.06
N ILE A 84 3.89 14.11 -11.94
CA ILE A 84 4.02 13.87 -13.36
C ILE A 84 3.67 15.12 -14.17
N THR A 85 4.20 15.16 -15.38
CA THR A 85 3.72 16.04 -16.44
C THR A 85 3.18 15.20 -17.58
N ILE A 86 2.07 15.64 -18.17
CA ILE A 86 1.45 15.00 -19.33
C ILE A 86 1.69 15.88 -20.55
N ASP A 87 2.17 15.25 -21.62
CA ASP A 87 2.20 15.81 -22.95
C ASP A 87 1.05 15.18 -23.74
N ILE A 88 0.15 15.99 -24.30
CA ILE A 88 -0.95 15.52 -25.16
C ILE A 88 -0.51 15.70 -26.60
N GLU A 89 -0.42 14.60 -27.35
CA GLU A 89 -0.06 14.61 -28.77
C GLU A 89 -1.26 15.04 -29.61
N ALA A 90 -1.59 16.32 -29.50
CA ALA A 90 -2.64 16.98 -30.26
C ALA A 90 -2.16 18.37 -30.66
N THR A 91 -2.45 18.71 -31.91
CA THR A 91 -2.23 20.05 -32.42
C THR A 91 -3.59 20.67 -32.70
N VAL A 92 -3.90 21.76 -32.01
CA VAL A 92 -5.21 22.42 -32.06
C VAL A 92 -5.09 23.66 -32.92
N GLN A 93 -5.80 23.67 -34.05
CA GLN A 93 -5.91 24.83 -34.92
C GLN A 93 -6.99 25.77 -34.38
N MET A 94 -6.59 27.01 -34.11
CA MET A 94 -7.49 28.08 -33.69
C MET A 94 -7.34 29.27 -34.64
N PRO A 95 -8.32 30.20 -34.69
CA PRO A 95 -8.21 31.42 -35.50
C PRO A 95 -6.93 32.22 -35.24
N GLN A 96 -6.33 32.06 -34.06
CA GLN A 96 -5.16 32.80 -33.60
C GLN A 96 -3.83 32.06 -33.78
N GLY A 97 -3.84 30.82 -34.28
CA GLY A 97 -2.61 30.05 -34.53
C GLY A 97 -2.74 28.56 -34.25
N LEU A 98 -1.58 27.89 -34.32
CA LEU A 98 -1.41 26.46 -34.07
C LEU A 98 -0.90 26.26 -32.64
N PHE A 99 -1.65 25.53 -31.81
CA PHE A 99 -1.33 25.35 -30.40
C PHE A 99 -1.01 23.89 -30.08
N THR A 100 -0.08 23.70 -29.14
CA THR A 100 0.33 22.37 -28.65
C THR A 100 0.20 22.30 -27.13
N LEU A 101 -0.05 21.10 -26.60
CA LEU A 101 -0.34 20.84 -25.20
C LEU A 101 0.76 19.98 -24.57
N TYR A 102 1.92 20.58 -24.33
CA TYR A 102 3.09 19.91 -23.72
C TYR A 102 3.37 20.40 -22.31
N HIS A 103 3.96 19.53 -21.49
CA HIS A 103 4.43 19.78 -20.13
C HIS A 103 3.33 20.27 -19.19
N LEU A 104 2.13 19.74 -19.35
CA LEU A 104 1.01 20.06 -18.50
C LEU A 104 1.21 19.38 -17.14
N ALA A 105 1.22 20.18 -16.08
CA ALA A 105 1.29 19.65 -14.73
C ALA A 105 0.08 18.76 -14.48
N ALA A 106 0.32 17.52 -14.06
CA ALA A 106 -0.73 16.54 -13.87
C ALA A 106 -0.57 15.79 -12.55
N THR A 107 -1.68 15.32 -12.01
CA THR A 107 -1.69 14.49 -10.81
C THR A 107 -2.69 13.38 -11.03
N ARG A 108 -2.28 12.14 -10.73
CA ARG A 108 -3.22 11.01 -10.75
C ARG A 108 -4.16 11.16 -9.57
N ILE A 109 -5.45 11.09 -9.82
CA ILE A 109 -6.51 11.19 -8.80
C ILE A 109 -7.27 9.87 -8.75
N GLN A 110 -8.06 9.65 -7.69
CA GLN A 110 -9.01 8.56 -7.67
C GLN A 110 -9.98 8.73 -8.84
N ASN A 111 -10.30 7.63 -9.54
CA ASN A 111 -11.24 7.73 -10.64
C ASN A 111 -12.63 8.03 -10.05
N PRO A 112 -13.24 9.19 -10.36
CA PRO A 112 -14.53 9.56 -9.78
C PRO A 112 -15.60 8.54 -10.13
N TYR A 113 -15.45 7.80 -11.23
CA TYR A 113 -16.42 6.80 -11.69
C TYR A 113 -16.19 5.40 -11.11
N GLU A 114 -15.13 5.19 -10.33
CA GLU A 114 -14.70 3.86 -9.84
C GLU A 114 -15.76 3.19 -8.96
N ASP A 115 -16.30 3.93 -7.99
CA ASP A 115 -17.17 3.40 -6.92
C ASP A 115 -18.66 3.76 -7.09
N VAL A 116 -19.05 4.23 -8.28
CA VAL A 116 -20.42 4.72 -8.53
C VAL A 116 -21.41 3.56 -8.65
N ALA A 117 -22.41 3.56 -7.76
CA ALA A 117 -23.49 2.58 -7.80
C ALA A 117 -24.23 2.59 -9.17
N GLY A 118 -24.41 1.40 -9.76
CA GLY A 118 -25.11 1.23 -11.04
C GLY A 118 -24.25 1.30 -12.30
N LEU A 119 -22.94 1.58 -12.19
CA LEU A 119 -21.98 1.52 -13.31
C LEU A 119 -21.14 0.23 -13.34
N GLU A 120 -21.49 -0.75 -12.50
CA GLU A 120 -20.74 -2.01 -12.32
C GLU A 120 -20.42 -2.69 -13.65
N GLY A 121 -19.13 -2.81 -13.96
CA GLY A 121 -18.62 -3.51 -15.14
C GLY A 121 -18.36 -2.62 -16.35
N ASN A 122 -18.69 -1.32 -16.30
CA ASN A 122 -18.36 -0.37 -17.36
C ASN A 122 -16.83 -0.17 -17.46
N PHE A 123 -16.29 -0.05 -18.67
CA PHE A 123 -14.84 0.12 -18.87
C PHE A 123 -14.32 1.45 -18.31
N ILE A 124 -15.18 2.46 -18.17
CA ILE A 124 -14.87 3.78 -17.59
C ILE A 124 -14.37 3.64 -16.15
N GLN A 125 -14.97 2.74 -15.35
CA GLN A 125 -14.55 2.49 -13.96
C GLN A 125 -13.10 1.98 -13.87
N LYS A 126 -12.60 1.35 -14.95
CA LYS A 126 -11.26 0.73 -15.02
C LYS A 126 -10.19 1.68 -15.57
N LEU A 127 -10.57 2.88 -16.00
CA LEU A 127 -9.63 3.90 -16.50
C LEU A 127 -8.92 4.59 -15.34
N ALA A 128 -7.70 5.05 -15.58
CA ALA A 128 -6.99 5.87 -14.63
C ALA A 128 -7.35 7.35 -14.84
N ALA A 129 -7.68 8.05 -13.75
CA ALA A 129 -8.02 9.46 -13.81
C ALA A 129 -6.83 10.36 -13.49
N PHE A 130 -6.72 11.44 -14.25
CA PHE A 130 -5.72 12.48 -14.10
C PHE A 130 -6.40 13.84 -14.02
N LYS A 131 -6.01 14.61 -13.02
CA LYS A 131 -6.22 16.05 -13.02
C LYS A 131 -5.07 16.69 -13.79
N VAL A 132 -5.38 17.46 -14.83
CA VAL A 132 -4.38 18.13 -15.69
C VAL A 132 -4.59 19.63 -15.63
N ASP A 133 -3.59 20.38 -15.17
CA ASP A 133 -3.64 21.84 -15.10
C ASP A 133 -3.25 22.44 -16.46
N VAL A 134 -4.20 23.08 -17.14
CA VAL A 134 -4.03 23.66 -18.49
C VAL A 134 -3.98 25.18 -18.41
N PRO A 135 -2.95 25.85 -18.97
CA PRO A 135 -2.88 27.31 -18.98
C PRO A 135 -4.07 27.96 -19.69
N ARG A 136 -4.65 29.00 -19.08
CA ARG A 136 -5.75 29.80 -19.66
C ARG A 136 -5.27 30.88 -20.62
N CYS A 137 -4.08 31.42 -20.39
CA CYS A 137 -3.54 32.52 -21.19
C CYS A 137 -2.17 32.15 -21.75
N GLN A 138 -1.96 32.41 -23.04
CA GLN A 138 -0.64 32.37 -23.67
C GLN A 138 -0.29 33.78 -24.14
N ARG A 139 0.97 34.22 -23.90
CA ARG A 139 1.46 35.50 -24.42
C ARG A 139 1.73 35.34 -25.91
N THR A 140 1.14 36.22 -26.72
CA THR A 140 1.48 36.35 -28.14
C THR A 140 2.89 36.91 -28.31
N GLU A 141 3.47 36.82 -29.51
CA GLU A 141 4.77 37.46 -29.82
C GLU A 141 4.76 38.99 -29.60
N SER A 142 3.57 39.62 -29.61
CA SER A 142 3.35 41.03 -29.31
C SER A 142 3.23 41.36 -27.81
N GLY A 143 3.22 40.37 -26.93
CA GLY A 143 3.15 40.55 -25.47
C GLY A 143 1.74 40.70 -24.89
N GLU A 144 0.69 40.66 -25.70
CA GLU A 144 -0.71 40.66 -25.24
C GLU A 144 -1.08 39.28 -24.64
N GLN A 145 -1.82 39.30 -23.52
CA GLN A 145 -2.39 38.09 -22.92
C GLN A 145 -3.77 37.83 -23.53
N MET A 146 -3.92 36.69 -24.18
CA MET A 146 -5.19 36.25 -24.73
C MET A 146 -5.62 34.96 -24.04
N GLU A 147 -6.90 34.90 -23.65
CA GLU A 147 -7.50 33.69 -23.09
C GLU A 147 -7.83 32.69 -24.21
N LEU A 148 -7.31 31.47 -24.10
CA LEU A 148 -7.46 30.43 -25.11
C LEU A 148 -7.84 29.11 -24.41
N ASN A 149 -9.06 28.62 -24.67
CA ASN A 149 -9.47 27.28 -24.24
C ASN A 149 -9.06 26.22 -25.29
N VAL A 150 -7.75 26.01 -25.43
CA VAL A 150 -7.16 25.11 -26.44
C VAL A 150 -7.63 23.66 -26.24
N ILE A 151 -7.63 23.20 -24.99
CA ILE A 151 -7.99 21.81 -24.66
C ILE A 151 -9.50 21.54 -24.80
N GLY A 152 -10.35 22.57 -24.77
CA GLY A 152 -11.80 22.44 -24.94
C GLY A 152 -12.22 21.86 -26.29
N GLN A 153 -11.41 22.00 -27.35
CA GLN A 153 -11.68 21.32 -28.64
C GLN A 153 -11.52 19.79 -28.57
N LEU A 154 -10.87 19.28 -27.53
CA LEU A 154 -10.63 17.85 -27.32
C LEU A 154 -11.64 17.23 -26.34
N GLN A 155 -12.56 18.04 -25.81
CA GLN A 155 -13.53 17.66 -24.79
C GLN A 155 -14.54 16.63 -25.32
N VAL A 156 -14.74 15.56 -24.55
CA VAL A 156 -15.65 14.45 -24.90
C VAL A 156 -17.06 14.67 -24.38
N SER A 157 -17.24 15.30 -23.22
CA SER A 157 -18.56 15.55 -22.62
C SER A 157 -18.73 17.00 -22.19
N GLY A 158 -19.94 17.55 -22.35
CA GLY A 158 -20.29 18.91 -21.91
C GLY A 158 -20.32 19.08 -20.38
N ALA A 159 -20.60 18.00 -19.63
CA ALA A 159 -20.66 18.01 -18.17
C ALA A 159 -20.18 16.69 -17.56
N LEU A 160 -19.68 16.73 -16.32
CA LEU A 160 -19.09 15.57 -15.63
C LEU A 160 -20.14 14.55 -15.13
N ASP A 161 -21.40 14.98 -15.03
CA ASP A 161 -22.57 14.27 -14.52
C ASP A 161 -23.41 13.57 -15.61
N ASP A 162 -23.18 13.85 -16.89
CA ASP A 162 -23.87 13.20 -18.03
C ASP A 162 -23.20 11.88 -18.45
N PHE A 163 -23.04 10.96 -17.51
CA PHE A 163 -22.34 9.69 -17.76
C PHE A 163 -23.16 8.68 -18.57
N SER A 164 -24.48 8.82 -18.67
CA SER A 164 -25.35 7.99 -19.52
C SER A 164 -25.17 8.27 -21.02
N GLY A 165 -24.69 9.47 -21.39
CA GLY A 165 -24.43 9.88 -22.77
C GLY A 165 -22.96 9.85 -23.21
N MET A 166 -22.02 9.62 -22.30
CA MET A 166 -20.57 9.62 -22.60
C MET A 166 -20.15 8.43 -23.47
N VAL A 167 -19.87 8.68 -24.75
CA VAL A 167 -19.30 7.69 -25.67
C VAL A 167 -17.79 7.92 -25.77
N LEU A 168 -16.97 7.08 -25.11
CA LEU A 168 -15.52 7.07 -25.33
C LEU A 168 -15.21 6.07 -26.44
N ASP A 169 -14.75 6.57 -27.60
CA ASP A 169 -14.43 5.76 -28.77
C ASP A 169 -13.02 6.09 -29.30
N GLU A 170 -12.65 5.49 -30.43
CA GLU A 170 -11.33 5.74 -31.05
C GLU A 170 -11.23 7.12 -31.73
N SER A 171 -12.36 7.76 -32.05
CA SER A 171 -12.38 9.07 -32.75
C SER A 171 -12.03 10.23 -31.82
N ASN A 172 -12.44 10.12 -30.56
CA ASN A 172 -12.18 11.11 -29.51
C ASN A 172 -11.00 10.74 -28.59
N GLN A 173 -10.31 9.65 -28.92
CA GLN A 173 -9.08 9.24 -28.26
C GLN A 173 -7.89 10.12 -28.67
N ARG A 174 -7.00 10.40 -27.71
CA ARG A 174 -5.73 11.09 -27.92
C ARG A 174 -4.58 10.28 -27.33
N SER A 175 -3.40 10.42 -27.93
CA SER A 175 -2.18 9.84 -27.38
C SER A 175 -1.57 10.81 -26.37
N ILE A 176 -1.21 10.32 -25.19
CA ILE A 176 -0.48 11.10 -24.19
C ILE A 176 0.85 10.44 -23.89
N SER A 177 1.88 11.24 -23.63
CA SER A 177 3.12 10.77 -23.01
C SER A 177 3.22 11.32 -21.59
N ILE A 178 3.74 10.49 -20.69
CA ILE A 178 3.83 10.82 -19.26
C ILE A 178 5.30 10.90 -18.88
N ARG A 179 5.68 11.96 -18.16
CA ARG A 179 7.02 12.12 -17.59
C ARG A 179 6.92 12.24 -16.09
N TRP A 180 7.80 11.54 -15.37
CA TRP A 180 7.91 11.58 -13.92
C TRP A 180 8.89 12.67 -13.48
N ASP A 181 8.55 13.38 -12.41
CA ASP A 181 9.49 14.26 -11.75
C ASP A 181 10.65 13.43 -11.16
N ILE A 182 11.88 13.89 -11.38
CA ILE A 182 13.09 13.24 -10.87
C ILE A 182 13.33 13.71 -9.43
N SER A 183 12.42 13.37 -8.52
CA SER A 183 12.56 13.60 -7.08
C SER A 183 12.01 12.41 -6.33
N SER A 184 12.75 11.89 -5.36
CA SER A 184 12.29 10.73 -4.59
C SER A 184 12.02 11.10 -3.14
N GLN A 185 10.75 11.42 -2.89
CA GLN A 185 10.22 11.88 -1.59
C GLN A 185 10.52 10.88 -0.47
N THR A 186 10.51 9.58 -0.79
CA THR A 186 10.80 8.50 0.16
C THR A 186 12.22 8.63 0.73
N PHE A 187 13.25 8.77 -0.11
CA PHE A 187 14.63 8.90 0.41
C PHE A 187 14.85 10.24 1.10
N GLU A 188 14.22 11.32 0.64
CA GLU A 188 14.28 12.62 1.34
C GLU A 188 13.73 12.49 2.76
N ALA A 189 12.52 11.93 2.92
CA ALA A 189 11.90 11.74 4.25
C ALA A 189 12.73 10.82 5.16
N GLU A 190 13.33 9.77 4.60
CA GLU A 190 14.21 8.86 5.33
C GLU A 190 15.51 9.52 5.82
N LEU A 191 16.17 10.28 4.96
CA LEU A 191 17.40 11.00 5.29
C LEU A 191 17.11 12.13 6.27
N ASP A 192 16.02 12.87 6.08
CA ASP A 192 15.57 13.92 6.99
C ASP A 192 15.28 13.34 8.39
N ALA A 193 14.62 12.18 8.47
CA ALA A 193 14.37 11.51 9.75
C ALA A 193 15.68 11.08 10.43
N LEU A 194 16.64 10.52 9.69
CA LEU A 194 17.96 10.17 10.22
C LEU A 194 18.71 11.40 10.74
N HIS A 195 18.81 12.44 9.92
CA HIS A 195 19.48 13.70 10.26
C HIS A 195 18.79 14.41 11.42
N PHE A 196 17.47 14.28 11.56
CA PHE A 196 16.74 14.83 12.69
C PHE A 196 17.21 14.25 14.03
N PHE A 197 17.69 13.02 14.09
CA PHE A 197 18.27 12.43 15.29
C PHE A 197 19.73 12.82 15.53
N VAL A 198 20.53 12.95 14.46
CA VAL A 198 22.00 12.98 14.59
C VAL A 198 22.65 14.32 14.28
N ALA A 199 21.98 15.22 13.56
CA ALA A 199 22.54 16.53 13.22
C ALA A 199 22.69 17.41 14.48
N PRO A 200 23.80 18.18 14.61
CA PRO A 200 24.01 19.07 15.74
C PRO A 200 22.93 20.17 15.77
N LYS A 201 22.19 20.26 16.87
CA LYS A 201 21.07 21.19 17.01
C LYS A 201 21.49 22.44 17.77
N ARG A 202 21.12 23.61 17.24
CA ARG A 202 21.35 24.91 17.91
C ARG A 202 20.50 25.10 19.19
N SER A 203 19.47 24.27 19.40
CA SER A 203 18.61 24.29 20.60
C SER A 203 17.94 22.93 20.82
N GLU A 204 17.84 22.49 22.08
CA GLU A 204 17.13 21.26 22.47
C GLU A 204 15.63 21.27 22.10
N LYS A 205 14.99 22.45 22.05
CA LYS A 205 13.57 22.59 21.67
C LYS A 205 13.29 22.23 20.20
N ARG A 206 14.32 22.12 19.35
CA ARG A 206 14.22 21.65 17.96
C ARG A 206 14.63 20.16 17.83
N GLY A 207 14.88 19.51 18.97
CA GLY A 207 15.28 18.11 19.12
C GLY A 207 14.15 17.09 18.97
N PRO A 208 14.48 15.81 18.74
CA PRO A 208 13.53 14.72 19.00
C PRO A 208 13.01 14.78 20.43
N GLY A 209 11.75 14.35 20.59
CA GLY A 209 11.11 14.18 21.88
C GLY A 209 11.92 13.27 22.82
N TYR A 210 11.60 13.32 24.11
CA TYR A 210 12.35 12.54 25.10
C TYR A 210 12.20 11.04 24.85
N ARG A 211 10.96 10.56 24.59
CA ARG A 211 10.73 9.13 24.31
C ARG A 211 11.30 8.74 22.97
N ALA A 212 11.17 9.59 21.95
CA ALA A 212 11.79 9.37 20.64
C ALA A 212 13.32 9.19 20.73
N ARG A 213 14.01 9.92 21.63
CA ARG A 213 15.45 9.74 21.88
C ARG A 213 15.77 8.38 22.50
N LEU A 214 15.01 7.96 23.51
CA LEU A 214 15.20 6.65 24.14
C LEU A 214 14.94 5.51 23.16
N ALA A 215 13.88 5.62 22.36
CA ALA A 215 13.56 4.68 21.31
C ALA A 215 14.68 4.60 20.26
N PHE A 216 15.14 5.74 19.73
CA PHE A 216 16.24 5.79 18.76
C PHE A 216 17.55 5.19 19.30
N ALA A 217 17.91 5.50 20.55
CA ALA A 217 19.08 4.91 21.20
C ALA A 217 18.95 3.38 21.32
N MET A 218 17.80 2.89 21.79
CA MET A 218 17.53 1.46 21.90
C MET A 218 17.57 0.77 20.54
N LEU A 219 17.07 1.39 19.47
CA LEU A 219 17.10 0.77 18.14
C LEU A 219 18.51 0.43 17.69
N GLN A 220 19.52 1.28 17.92
CA GLN A 220 20.87 1.07 17.38
C GLN A 220 21.49 -0.29 17.78
N HIS A 221 21.23 -0.79 18.98
CA HIS A 221 21.82 -2.05 19.47
C HIS A 221 20.85 -2.99 20.20
N PHE A 222 19.57 -2.63 20.30
CA PHE A 222 18.50 -3.39 20.97
C PHE A 222 18.78 -3.76 22.44
N GLN A 223 19.62 -2.97 23.10
CA GLN A 223 19.87 -3.08 24.53
C GLN A 223 19.60 -1.71 25.14
N ALA A 224 19.07 -1.67 26.35
CA ALA A 224 18.93 -0.44 27.11
C ALA A 224 19.36 -0.77 28.55
N GLU A 225 20.37 -0.07 29.05
CA GLU A 225 20.73 -0.14 30.47
C GLU A 225 19.69 0.71 31.23
N GLY A 226 18.83 0.05 32.00
CA GLY A 226 17.73 0.71 32.72
C GLY A 226 16.65 1.31 31.78
N PRO A 227 15.97 0.49 30.96
CA PRO A 227 14.92 1.00 30.08
C PRO A 227 13.77 1.60 30.89
N GLU A 228 13.19 2.68 30.37
CA GLU A 228 11.92 3.18 30.87
C GLU A 228 10.83 2.17 30.53
N MET A 229 10.09 1.73 31.55
CA MET A 229 9.01 0.76 31.39
C MET A 229 7.68 1.50 31.31
N ILE A 230 6.99 1.33 30.19
CA ILE A 230 5.69 1.93 29.93
C ILE A 230 4.61 0.85 30.07
N ASN A 231 3.56 1.16 30.82
CA ASN A 231 2.44 0.27 31.08
C ASN A 231 1.15 0.83 30.45
N LEU A 232 0.77 0.32 29.28
CA LEU A 232 -0.48 0.73 28.63
C LEU A 232 -1.72 0.19 29.33
N LEU A 233 -1.61 -0.94 30.03
CA LEU A 233 -2.72 -1.54 30.77
C LEU A 233 -3.10 -0.70 32.00
N GLU A 234 -2.12 -0.05 32.64
CA GLU A 234 -2.36 0.93 33.70
C GLU A 234 -2.91 2.25 33.14
N LYS A 235 -2.40 2.69 31.99
CA LYS A 235 -2.90 3.91 31.33
C LYS A 235 -4.35 3.78 30.84
N TYR A 236 -4.74 2.60 30.36
CA TYR A 236 -6.08 2.31 29.85
C TYR A 236 -6.68 1.13 30.65
N PRO A 237 -7.35 1.38 31.79
CA PRO A 237 -7.91 0.32 32.63
C PRO A 237 -8.89 -0.61 31.89
N HIS A 238 -9.64 -0.05 30.95
CA HIS A 238 -10.56 -0.80 30.08
C HIS A 238 -9.86 -1.67 29.04
N LEU A 239 -8.60 -1.40 28.73
CA LEU A 239 -7.75 -2.33 27.97
C LEU A 239 -7.28 -3.49 28.86
N ALA A 240 -6.99 -3.23 30.14
CA ALA A 240 -6.55 -4.26 31.09
C ALA A 240 -7.68 -5.24 31.46
N GLN A 241 -8.89 -4.74 31.67
CA GLN A 241 -10.06 -5.54 32.03
C GLN A 241 -11.26 -5.23 31.15
N PRO A 242 -11.25 -5.60 29.84
CA PRO A 242 -12.33 -5.26 28.91
C PRO A 242 -13.70 -5.75 29.38
N SER A 243 -13.75 -6.89 30.07
CA SER A 243 -14.99 -7.52 30.54
C SER A 243 -15.66 -6.82 31.72
N ASP A 244 -15.04 -5.82 32.36
CA ASP A 244 -15.68 -5.09 33.45
C ASP A 244 -16.90 -4.31 32.91
N PRO A 245 -18.12 -4.59 33.41
CA PRO A 245 -19.34 -3.89 32.98
C PRO A 245 -19.27 -2.37 33.14
N ALA A 246 -18.43 -1.85 34.05
CA ALA A 246 -18.25 -0.41 34.26
C ALA A 246 -17.69 0.29 33.03
N HIS A 247 -16.91 -0.39 32.19
CA HIS A 247 -16.30 0.16 30.99
C HIS A 247 -17.25 0.20 29.78
N LYS A 248 -18.38 -0.52 29.84
CA LYS A 248 -19.42 -0.54 28.78
C LYS A 248 -18.87 -0.87 27.38
N ILE A 249 -17.90 -1.79 27.31
CA ILE A 249 -17.32 -2.25 26.06
C ILE A 249 -18.38 -2.96 25.21
N SER A 250 -18.36 -2.70 23.90
CA SER A 250 -19.28 -3.32 22.94
C SER A 250 -19.19 -4.86 22.99
N PRO A 251 -20.32 -5.59 23.01
CA PRO A 251 -20.32 -7.05 22.99
C PRO A 251 -19.55 -7.65 21.81
N ILE A 252 -19.48 -6.94 20.68
CA ILE A 252 -18.72 -7.36 19.49
C ILE A 252 -17.22 -7.36 19.78
N LEU A 253 -16.71 -6.32 20.45
CA LEU A 253 -15.31 -6.22 20.85
C LEU A 253 -14.97 -7.25 21.93
N LEU A 254 -15.85 -7.44 22.91
CA LEU A 254 -15.69 -8.47 23.94
C LEU A 254 -15.60 -9.87 23.32
N LYS A 255 -16.45 -10.17 22.34
CA LYS A 255 -16.42 -11.45 21.62
C LYS A 255 -15.10 -11.63 20.86
N LYS A 256 -14.62 -10.60 20.17
CA LYS A 256 -13.34 -10.65 19.44
C LYS A 256 -12.16 -10.81 20.39
N PHE A 257 -12.15 -10.08 21.50
CA PHE A 257 -11.10 -10.20 22.52
C PHE A 257 -11.11 -11.59 23.18
N ALA A 258 -12.29 -12.15 23.46
CA ALA A 258 -12.41 -13.50 24.00
C ALA A 258 -11.97 -14.62 23.04
N GLN A 259 -11.86 -14.32 21.74
CA GLN A 259 -11.33 -15.25 20.72
C GLN A 259 -9.79 -15.23 20.64
N PHE A 260 -9.11 -14.35 21.38
CA PHE A 260 -7.67 -14.35 21.47
C PHE A 260 -7.16 -15.68 22.06
N ASN A 261 -6.27 -16.32 21.32
CA ASN A 261 -5.53 -17.48 21.82
C ASN A 261 -4.39 -17.05 22.76
N GLY A 262 -3.64 -18.02 23.30
CA GLY A 262 -2.56 -17.77 24.25
C GLY A 262 -1.52 -16.76 23.76
N ASP A 263 -1.13 -16.82 22.48
CA ASP A 263 -0.15 -15.89 21.90
C ASP A 263 -0.67 -14.44 21.89
N HIS A 264 -1.94 -14.24 21.51
CA HIS A 264 -2.57 -12.92 21.50
C HIS A 264 -2.73 -12.35 22.91
N VAL A 265 -3.04 -13.21 23.90
CA VAL A 265 -3.12 -12.83 25.31
C VAL A 265 -1.73 -12.44 25.83
N ALA A 266 -0.69 -13.21 25.54
CA ALA A 266 0.69 -12.85 25.90
C ALA A 266 1.13 -11.54 25.25
N ALA A 267 0.77 -11.32 23.98
CA ALA A 267 0.95 -10.05 23.27
C ALA A 267 0.24 -8.87 23.96
N HIS A 268 -0.98 -9.07 24.44
CA HIS A 268 -1.76 -8.08 25.17
C HIS A 268 -1.17 -7.80 26.57
N GLU A 269 -0.85 -8.83 27.35
CA GLU A 269 -0.26 -8.70 28.68
C GLU A 269 1.09 -7.99 28.64
N GLY A 270 1.89 -8.23 27.59
CA GLY A 270 3.17 -7.55 27.38
C GLY A 270 3.05 -6.04 27.15
N LEU A 271 1.87 -5.52 26.79
CA LEU A 271 1.62 -4.07 26.74
C LEU A 271 1.76 -3.39 28.11
N GLY A 272 1.79 -4.17 29.20
CA GLY A 272 2.10 -3.66 30.53
C GLY A 272 3.59 -3.39 30.80
N ARG A 273 4.49 -3.78 29.89
CA ARG A 273 5.96 -3.73 30.07
C ARG A 273 6.70 -3.34 28.79
N ILE A 274 6.33 -2.22 28.19
CA ILE A 274 6.95 -1.72 26.96
C ILE A 274 8.26 -0.99 27.28
N LYS A 275 9.38 -1.39 26.64
CA LYS A 275 10.72 -0.84 26.90
C LYS A 275 10.97 0.38 26.02
N ASN A 276 11.25 1.53 26.61
CA ASN A 276 11.52 2.80 25.91
C ASN A 276 10.46 3.14 24.85
N GLY A 277 9.20 2.73 25.08
CA GLY A 277 8.09 2.91 24.14
C GLY A 277 8.11 1.98 22.92
N LEU A 278 9.08 1.09 22.75
CA LEU A 278 9.15 0.16 21.62
C LEU A 278 8.57 -1.21 22.00
N TYR A 279 7.66 -1.73 21.17
CA TYR A 279 7.08 -3.06 21.34
C TYR A 279 7.05 -3.83 20.02
N PHE A 280 7.66 -5.02 19.97
CA PHE A 280 7.80 -5.83 18.75
C PHE A 280 7.03 -7.15 18.85
N VAL A 281 6.03 -7.33 17.98
CA VAL A 281 5.22 -8.54 17.90
C VAL A 281 5.41 -9.21 16.54
N ASN A 282 6.19 -10.29 16.50
CA ASN A 282 6.38 -11.07 15.28
C ASN A 282 5.26 -12.10 15.14
N GLY A 283 4.69 -12.30 13.96
CA GLY A 283 3.63 -13.27 13.79
C GLY A 283 3.68 -13.99 12.46
N CYS A 284 3.38 -15.28 12.46
CA CYS A 284 3.32 -16.12 11.27
C CYS A 284 2.13 -15.71 10.36
N PRO A 285 1.98 -16.33 9.18
CA PRO A 285 0.89 -16.07 8.25
C PRO A 285 -0.42 -16.57 8.86
N GLY A 286 -1.50 -15.79 8.74
CA GLY A 286 -2.79 -16.17 9.32
C GLY A 286 -2.85 -16.11 10.85
N ALA A 287 -1.83 -15.56 11.51
CA ALA A 287 -1.80 -15.45 12.97
C ALA A 287 -2.82 -14.45 13.55
N GLY A 288 -3.31 -13.50 12.74
CA GLY A 288 -4.22 -12.45 13.21
C GLY A 288 -3.55 -11.15 13.64
N LYS A 289 -2.31 -10.88 13.20
CA LYS A 289 -1.55 -9.65 13.54
C LYS A 289 -2.35 -8.35 13.40
N THR A 290 -2.90 -8.07 12.22
CA THR A 290 -3.67 -6.84 12.00
C THR A 290 -4.98 -6.83 12.78
N GLU A 291 -5.66 -7.99 12.92
CA GLU A 291 -6.87 -8.13 13.74
C GLU A 291 -6.57 -7.78 15.20
N TRP A 292 -5.44 -8.26 15.73
CA TRP A 292 -4.97 -7.93 17.07
C TRP A 292 -4.74 -6.41 17.22
N ASN A 293 -4.01 -5.76 16.30
CA ASN A 293 -3.85 -4.31 16.34
C ASN A 293 -5.19 -3.56 16.33
N MET A 294 -6.14 -4.01 15.51
CA MET A 294 -7.47 -3.39 15.38
C MET A 294 -8.31 -3.55 16.64
N VAL A 295 -8.34 -4.74 17.24
CA VAL A 295 -9.07 -4.99 18.49
C VAL A 295 -8.47 -4.18 19.63
N ILE A 296 -7.13 -4.12 19.75
CA ILE A 296 -6.45 -3.29 20.75
C ILE A 296 -6.77 -1.80 20.53
N SER A 297 -6.72 -1.32 19.28
CA SER A 297 -7.08 0.06 18.93
C SER A 297 -8.52 0.40 19.30
N ALA A 298 -9.47 -0.48 18.94
CA ALA A 298 -10.88 -0.32 19.24
C ALA A 298 -11.14 -0.35 20.75
N LEU A 299 -10.45 -1.22 21.51
CA LEU A 299 -10.52 -1.22 22.97
C LEU A 299 -10.01 0.09 23.54
N ILE A 300 -8.84 0.60 23.12
CA ILE A 300 -8.35 1.91 23.57
C ILE A 300 -9.37 3.02 23.30
N GLN A 301 -9.99 3.01 22.13
CA GLN A 301 -10.98 4.02 21.71
C GLN A 301 -12.39 3.79 22.27
N SER A 302 -12.67 2.66 22.91
CA SER A 302 -14.00 2.30 23.40
C SER A 302 -14.47 3.04 24.66
N HIS A 303 -13.88 4.18 24.99
CA HIS A 303 -14.11 4.87 26.25
C HIS A 303 -15.45 5.63 26.30
N HIS A 304 -16.21 5.43 27.39
CA HIS A 304 -17.41 6.17 27.73
C HIS A 304 -17.15 7.30 28.75
N THR A 305 -17.76 8.45 28.49
CA THR A 305 -17.74 9.70 29.26
C THR A 305 -18.14 9.58 30.73
N TYR A 306 -17.25 9.95 31.65
CA TYR A 306 -17.67 10.56 32.91
C TYR A 306 -17.89 12.06 32.64
N ALA A 307 -19.08 12.59 32.89
CA ALA A 307 -19.43 14.02 32.74
C ALA A 307 -19.42 14.61 31.31
N ALA A 308 -19.92 13.88 30.31
CA ALA A 308 -20.32 14.41 28.98
C ALA A 308 -19.21 14.99 28.06
N LYS A 309 -17.92 14.94 28.41
CA LYS A 309 -16.80 15.24 27.48
C LYS A 309 -16.03 14.00 27.04
N ARG A 310 -16.16 13.64 25.76
CA ARG A 310 -15.38 12.58 25.11
C ARG A 310 -13.89 12.96 25.15
N ILE A 311 -13.04 12.07 25.65
CA ILE A 311 -11.58 12.21 25.59
C ILE A 311 -11.12 11.39 24.39
N PRO A 312 -10.70 12.02 23.28
CA PRO A 312 -10.25 11.29 22.11
C PRO A 312 -8.88 10.67 22.36
N HIS A 313 -8.70 9.41 21.97
CA HIS A 313 -7.41 8.72 21.95
C HIS A 313 -6.95 8.57 20.52
N GLN A 314 -6.10 9.50 20.07
CA GLN A 314 -5.60 9.55 18.70
C GLN A 314 -4.62 8.39 18.45
N ILE A 315 -4.87 7.61 17.39
CA ILE A 315 -4.04 6.49 16.96
C ILE A 315 -3.55 6.74 15.54
N LEU A 316 -2.24 6.60 15.32
CA LEU A 316 -1.64 6.59 13.99
C LEU A 316 -1.36 5.15 13.58
N PHE A 317 -1.91 4.73 12.44
CA PHE A 317 -1.71 3.39 11.91
C PHE A 317 -0.92 3.44 10.61
N LEU A 318 0.29 2.89 10.62
CA LEU A 318 1.25 2.98 9.53
C LEU A 318 1.43 1.63 8.84
N VAL A 319 1.35 1.62 7.51
CA VAL A 319 1.74 0.48 6.66
C VAL A 319 2.51 1.01 5.47
N ASP A 320 3.62 0.37 5.11
CA ASP A 320 4.53 0.84 4.05
C ASP A 320 4.00 0.62 2.61
N ILE A 321 2.87 -0.06 2.47
CA ILE A 321 2.26 -0.38 1.16
C ILE A 321 0.87 0.25 1.07
N ASN A 322 0.66 1.11 0.07
CA ASN A 322 -0.57 1.92 -0.07
C ASN A 322 -1.87 1.10 -0.09
N GLN A 323 -1.91 -0.03 -0.81
CA GLN A 323 -3.09 -0.89 -0.87
C GLN A 323 -3.45 -1.46 0.50
N THR A 324 -2.46 -2.01 1.21
CA THR A 324 -2.69 -2.58 2.54
C THR A 324 -3.07 -1.52 3.58
N VAL A 325 -2.67 -0.25 3.41
CA VAL A 325 -3.19 0.82 4.28
C VAL A 325 -4.70 0.99 4.06
N SER A 326 -5.18 0.97 2.81
CA SER A 326 -6.61 1.06 2.52
C SER A 326 -7.36 -0.15 3.09
N ASP A 327 -6.87 -1.36 2.86
CA ASP A 327 -7.46 -2.58 3.42
C ASP A 327 -7.47 -2.58 4.97
N ALA A 328 -6.49 -1.94 5.61
CA ALA A 328 -6.48 -1.75 7.06
C ALA A 328 -7.48 -0.69 7.52
N ALA A 329 -7.55 0.46 6.83
CA ALA A 329 -8.50 1.52 7.15
C ALA A 329 -9.95 1.04 7.03
N ASP A 330 -10.29 0.35 5.94
CA ASP A 330 -11.65 -0.13 5.66
C ASP A 330 -12.08 -1.21 6.66
N ARG A 331 -11.18 -2.13 7.01
CA ARG A 331 -11.44 -3.14 8.05
C ARG A 331 -11.67 -2.51 9.42
N TYR A 332 -10.86 -1.52 9.79
CA TYR A 332 -11.03 -0.82 11.06
C TYR A 332 -12.34 -0.01 11.08
N TYR A 333 -12.66 0.66 9.97
CA TYR A 333 -13.91 1.38 9.79
C TYR A 333 -15.13 0.47 9.93
N CYS A 334 -15.13 -0.69 9.28
CA CYS A 334 -16.17 -1.70 9.42
C CYS A 334 -16.28 -2.19 10.87
N LEU A 335 -15.16 -2.52 11.52
CA LEU A 335 -15.14 -2.97 12.91
C LEU A 335 -15.76 -1.95 13.87
N CYS A 336 -15.37 -0.68 13.75
CA CYS A 336 -15.89 0.38 14.61
C CYS A 336 -17.39 0.61 14.38
N LYS A 337 -17.83 0.60 13.12
CA LYS A 337 -19.25 0.72 12.77
C LYS A 337 -20.08 -0.44 13.31
N GLU A 338 -19.61 -1.68 13.16
CA GLU A 338 -20.26 -2.86 13.72
C GLU A 338 -20.32 -2.78 15.25
N ALA A 339 -19.22 -2.36 15.89
CA ALA A 339 -19.13 -2.23 17.34
C ALA A 339 -19.94 -1.05 17.92
N GLY A 340 -20.45 -0.15 17.08
CA GLY A 340 -21.17 1.05 17.50
C GLY A 340 -20.25 2.15 18.08
N LEU A 341 -18.97 2.14 17.71
CA LEU A 341 -18.01 3.17 18.10
C LEU A 341 -18.18 4.41 17.22
N ASP A 342 -18.45 5.55 17.86
CA ASP A 342 -18.41 6.86 17.20
C ASP A 342 -16.95 7.32 17.13
N VAL A 343 -16.23 6.96 16.07
CA VAL A 343 -14.82 7.35 15.86
C VAL A 343 -14.62 7.91 14.45
N GLN A 344 -13.85 8.99 14.36
CA GLN A 344 -13.48 9.61 13.09
C GLN A 344 -12.21 8.94 12.56
N ILE A 345 -12.40 8.11 11.52
CA ILE A 345 -11.35 7.32 10.87
C ILE A 345 -11.03 7.96 9.52
N ILE A 346 -9.75 8.20 9.24
CA ILE A 346 -9.29 8.83 8.00
C ILE A 346 -8.21 7.97 7.33
N ARG A 347 -8.40 7.67 6.04
CA ARG A 347 -7.36 7.12 5.17
C ARG A 347 -6.60 8.26 4.48
N MET A 348 -5.35 8.51 4.88
CA MET A 348 -4.55 9.60 4.30
C MET A 348 -3.55 9.09 3.27
N HIS A 349 -3.78 9.37 1.98
CA HIS A 349 -2.90 8.93 0.89
C HIS A 349 -1.56 9.67 0.83
N GLY A 350 -1.54 10.95 1.20
CA GLY A 350 -0.36 11.80 1.19
C GLY A 350 -0.62 13.12 1.90
N TRP A 351 0.46 13.79 2.31
CA TRP A 351 0.42 15.15 2.82
C TRP A 351 1.00 16.09 1.77
N PRO A 352 0.32 17.19 1.38
CA PRO A 352 0.88 18.17 0.46
C PRO A 352 2.23 18.67 0.98
N TYR A 353 3.31 18.27 0.29
CA TYR A 353 4.65 18.73 0.58
C TYR A 353 4.81 20.19 0.14
N GLU A 354 5.48 21.01 0.94
CA GLU A 354 5.73 22.42 0.66
C GLU A 354 6.28 22.62 -0.77
N MET A 355 5.74 23.62 -1.47
CA MET A 355 6.22 24.06 -2.77
C MET A 355 7.59 24.75 -2.62
N ARG A 356 8.68 23.98 -2.55
CA ARG A 356 10.06 24.54 -2.60
C ARG A 356 10.34 25.41 -3.84
N ASN A 357 9.51 25.34 -4.88
CA ASN A 357 9.75 26.03 -6.16
C ASN A 357 8.89 27.27 -6.45
N SER A 358 7.90 27.63 -5.62
CA SER A 358 7.12 28.87 -5.86
C SER A 358 7.93 30.15 -5.66
N ASN A 359 9.08 30.05 -4.98
CA ASN A 359 10.00 31.17 -4.77
C ASN A 359 10.89 31.51 -5.99
N ARG A 360 10.84 30.74 -7.09
CA ARG A 360 11.57 31.10 -8.33
C ARG A 360 10.74 31.89 -9.35
N LEU A 361 9.41 31.84 -9.27
CA LEU A 361 8.52 32.59 -10.18
C LEU A 361 8.22 34.02 -9.70
N ASN A 362 8.42 34.33 -8.42
CA ASN A 362 8.12 35.64 -7.84
C ASN A 362 9.34 36.51 -7.48
N ARG A 363 10.54 36.20 -7.98
CA ARG A 363 11.69 37.14 -7.88
C ARG A 363 11.64 38.18 -8.98
N SER A 364 10.63 39.04 -8.90
CA SER A 364 10.62 40.36 -9.54
C SER A 364 10.21 41.39 -8.48
N GLY A 365 11.22 41.91 -7.77
CA GLY A 365 11.14 43.17 -7.03
C GLY A 365 10.53 43.10 -5.63
N GLY A 366 11.38 43.12 -4.61
CA GLY A 366 10.95 43.40 -3.23
C GLY A 366 12.04 43.08 -2.21
N ARG A 367 12.53 44.12 -1.51
CA ARG A 367 13.57 44.03 -0.47
C ARG A 367 13.10 43.14 0.70
N GLY A 368 14.07 42.43 1.29
CA GLY A 368 13.87 41.52 2.41
C GLY A 368 13.13 42.14 3.59
N GLY A 369 12.07 41.45 4.02
CA GLY A 369 11.51 41.53 5.35
C GLY A 369 11.65 40.16 5.99
N GLU A 370 12.26 40.12 7.17
CA GLU A 370 12.15 39.02 8.11
C GLU A 370 10.69 38.95 8.56
N ASP A 371 9.93 37.99 8.04
CA ASP A 371 8.61 37.65 8.57
C ASP A 371 8.42 36.13 8.49
N ASP A 372 7.77 35.58 9.51
CA ASP A 372 7.88 34.21 10.02
C ASP A 372 7.84 33.06 8.99
N GLY A 373 8.75 32.11 9.17
CA GLY A 373 8.85 30.85 8.42
C GLY A 373 7.74 29.85 8.72
N ASN A 374 6.52 30.19 8.31
CA ASN A 374 5.35 29.31 8.34
C ASN A 374 4.81 29.16 6.90
N GLU A 375 5.62 28.54 6.02
CA GLU A 375 5.16 28.08 4.71
C GLU A 375 4.08 26.99 4.95
N ALA A 376 2.80 27.35 4.79
CA ALA A 376 1.67 26.47 5.10
C ALA A 376 1.39 25.50 3.94
N ALA A 377 1.13 24.23 4.25
CA ALA A 377 0.66 23.23 3.29
C ALA A 377 -0.62 23.71 2.59
N ASP A 378 -0.69 23.55 1.26
CA ASP A 378 -1.81 24.00 0.44
C ASP A 378 -2.70 22.82 0.03
N PHE A 379 -3.83 22.67 0.71
CA PHE A 379 -4.85 21.65 0.44
C PHE A 379 -5.88 22.09 -0.60
N THR A 380 -5.90 23.37 -0.96
CA THR A 380 -6.96 24.00 -1.74
C THR A 380 -7.21 23.29 -3.05
N LYS A 381 -6.14 22.91 -3.75
CA LYS A 381 -6.23 22.21 -5.03
C LYS A 381 -6.88 20.83 -4.91
N SER A 382 -6.54 20.04 -3.88
CA SER A 382 -7.11 18.70 -3.68
C SER A 382 -8.55 18.81 -3.23
N PHE A 383 -8.80 19.68 -2.24
CA PHE A 383 -10.14 19.99 -1.72
C PHE A 383 -11.10 20.35 -2.85
N LEU A 384 -10.80 21.39 -3.65
CA LEU A 384 -11.66 21.82 -4.75
C LEU A 384 -11.87 20.73 -5.81
N THR A 385 -10.90 19.84 -6.00
CA THR A 385 -11.05 18.71 -6.93
C THR A 385 -12.06 17.70 -6.39
N THR A 386 -12.01 17.38 -5.10
CA THR A 386 -13.00 16.51 -4.44
C THR A 386 -14.40 17.14 -4.46
N VAL A 387 -14.51 18.44 -4.17
CA VAL A 387 -15.79 19.18 -4.30
C VAL A 387 -16.33 19.09 -5.72
N GLY A 388 -15.48 19.42 -6.71
CA GLY A 388 -15.81 19.41 -8.13
C GLY A 388 -16.25 18.04 -8.67
N LEU A 389 -15.63 16.95 -8.20
CA LEU A 389 -15.83 15.61 -8.74
C LEU A 389 -16.91 14.81 -8.01
N THR A 390 -16.90 14.81 -6.69
CA THR A 390 -17.73 13.88 -5.90
C THR A 390 -19.13 14.44 -5.66
N HIS A 391 -19.25 15.76 -5.53
CA HIS A 391 -20.50 16.41 -5.11
C HIS A 391 -21.33 16.97 -6.26
N HIS A 392 -20.71 17.57 -7.28
CA HIS A 392 -21.45 17.97 -8.49
C HIS A 392 -21.96 16.76 -9.30
N ALA A 393 -21.30 15.60 -9.21
CA ALA A 393 -21.70 14.38 -9.92
C ALA A 393 -22.71 13.48 -9.16
N LYS A 394 -23.14 13.84 -7.93
CA LYS A 394 -24.13 13.09 -7.10
C LYS A 394 -23.82 11.58 -6.96
N LEU A 395 -22.58 11.24 -6.68
CA LEU A 395 -22.14 9.84 -6.62
C LEU A 395 -22.35 9.26 -5.20
N GLU A 396 -23.17 8.22 -5.06
CA GLU A 396 -23.33 7.49 -3.79
C GLU A 396 -22.10 6.62 -3.50
N ARG A 397 -21.54 6.74 -2.29
CA ARG A 397 -20.29 6.06 -1.86
C ARG A 397 -20.57 4.67 -1.26
N ASP A 398 -19.60 3.75 -1.38
CA ASP A 398 -19.62 2.49 -0.62
C ASP A 398 -19.52 2.75 0.89
N GLY A 399 -20.54 2.31 1.64
CA GLY A 399 -20.63 2.46 3.08
C GLY A 399 -19.67 1.59 3.92
N ARG A 400 -18.80 0.80 3.29
CA ARG A 400 -17.73 0.00 3.93
C ARG A 400 -16.34 0.63 3.84
N ARG A 401 -16.15 1.63 2.99
CA ARG A 401 -14.86 2.28 2.77
C ARG A 401 -14.66 3.41 3.77
N ALA A 402 -13.46 3.50 4.35
CA ALA A 402 -13.07 4.63 5.18
C ALA A 402 -12.89 5.88 4.31
N PRO A 403 -13.37 7.07 4.74
CA PRO A 403 -13.20 8.28 3.97
C PRO A 403 -11.72 8.68 3.87
N ASN A 404 -11.32 9.22 2.72
CA ASN A 404 -10.02 9.88 2.62
C ASN A 404 -10.04 11.26 3.30
N LEU A 405 -8.86 11.90 3.42
CA LEU A 405 -8.76 13.19 4.13
C LEU A 405 -9.57 14.32 3.48
N ASP A 406 -9.61 14.37 2.15
CA ASP A 406 -10.34 15.41 1.42
C ASP A 406 -11.87 15.22 1.56
N GLU A 407 -12.32 13.96 1.49
CA GLU A 407 -13.72 13.59 1.74
C GLU A 407 -14.14 13.90 3.17
N ALA A 408 -13.32 13.54 4.16
CA ALA A 408 -13.57 13.84 5.56
C ALA A 408 -13.63 15.35 5.82
N ALA A 409 -12.79 16.12 5.14
CA ALA A 409 -12.81 17.59 5.23
C ALA A 409 -14.10 18.17 4.66
N TRP A 410 -14.56 17.67 3.51
CA TRP A 410 -15.83 18.10 2.94
C TRP A 410 -17.03 17.74 3.82
N ASP A 411 -17.10 16.50 4.30
CA ASP A 411 -18.22 16.04 5.15
C ASP A 411 -18.27 16.86 6.46
N HIS A 412 -17.11 17.23 7.01
CA HIS A 412 -17.00 18.14 8.15
C HIS A 412 -17.46 19.55 7.82
N TYR A 413 -17.06 20.09 6.67
CA TYR A 413 -17.50 21.41 6.21
C TYR A 413 -19.03 21.46 6.04
N GLU A 414 -19.63 20.51 5.32
CA GLU A 414 -21.08 20.49 5.07
C GLU A 414 -21.90 20.44 6.38
N LYS A 415 -21.43 19.66 7.36
CA LYS A 415 -22.07 19.56 8.67
C LYS A 415 -22.03 20.87 9.47
N HIS A 416 -21.03 21.73 9.25
CA HIS A 416 -20.78 22.94 10.05
C HIS A 416 -20.71 24.24 9.22
N LYS A 417 -21.11 24.22 7.94
CA LYS A 417 -20.89 25.35 7.01
C LYS A 417 -21.55 26.66 7.46
N HIS A 418 -22.73 26.56 8.08
CA HIS A 418 -23.48 27.71 8.57
C HIS A 418 -22.96 28.25 9.91
N ASP A 419 -22.31 27.41 10.72
CA ASP A 419 -21.87 27.76 12.07
C ASP A 419 -20.39 28.16 12.12
N SER A 420 -19.52 27.36 11.52
CA SER A 420 -18.06 27.45 11.69
C SER A 420 -17.32 27.96 10.45
N TYR A 421 -17.91 27.84 9.25
CA TYR A 421 -17.22 28.15 7.99
C TYR A 421 -17.98 29.13 7.05
N PRO A 422 -18.56 30.24 7.54
CA PRO A 422 -19.32 31.17 6.69
C PRO A 422 -18.45 31.84 5.62
N GLY A 423 -17.19 32.15 5.93
CA GLY A 423 -16.25 32.75 4.97
C GLY A 423 -15.86 31.81 3.84
N LEU A 424 -15.72 30.51 4.13
CA LEU A 424 -15.43 29.48 3.12
C LEU A 424 -16.65 29.27 2.22
N THR A 425 -17.85 29.21 2.82
CA THR A 425 -19.13 29.10 2.09
C THR A 425 -19.27 30.21 1.06
N LYS A 426 -19.04 31.48 1.46
CA LYS A 426 -19.12 32.62 0.54
C LYS A 426 -18.16 32.50 -0.65
N LEU A 427 -16.95 31.97 -0.44
CA LEU A 427 -15.97 31.79 -1.52
C LEU A 427 -16.34 30.63 -2.42
N LEU A 428 -16.83 29.52 -1.87
CA LEU A 428 -17.31 28.38 -2.66
C LEU A 428 -18.54 28.78 -3.50
N ASP A 429 -19.49 29.54 -2.95
CA ASP A 429 -20.65 30.05 -3.70
C ASP A 429 -20.25 30.94 -4.90
N ARG A 430 -19.15 31.72 -4.76
CA ARG A 430 -18.60 32.54 -5.85
C ARG A 430 -17.94 31.67 -6.91
N ILE A 431 -17.21 30.63 -6.48
CA ILE A 431 -16.61 29.64 -7.37
C ILE A 431 -17.69 28.88 -8.15
N GLU A 432 -18.79 28.48 -7.50
CA GLU A 432 -19.93 27.83 -8.16
C GLU A 432 -20.60 28.71 -9.23
N LYS A 433 -20.57 30.04 -9.04
CA LYS A 433 -21.05 31.03 -10.02
C LYS A 433 -20.03 31.35 -11.12
N GLU A 434 -18.95 30.57 -11.21
CA GLU A 434 -17.85 30.74 -12.16
C GLU A 434 -17.13 32.10 -12.06
N GLU A 435 -17.16 32.75 -10.88
CA GLU A 435 -16.41 33.98 -10.65
C GLU A 435 -14.90 33.68 -10.55
N VAL A 436 -14.08 34.45 -11.28
CA VAL A 436 -12.62 34.35 -11.19
C VAL A 436 -12.13 35.00 -9.91
N LEU A 437 -11.59 34.20 -8.99
CA LEU A 437 -10.96 34.68 -7.76
C LEU A 437 -9.63 35.39 -8.05
N ASP A 438 -9.42 36.53 -7.39
CA ASP A 438 -8.17 37.27 -7.45
C ASP A 438 -7.09 36.70 -6.50
N GLY A 439 -5.88 37.28 -6.52
CA GLY A 439 -4.78 36.80 -5.70
C GLY A 439 -5.01 36.88 -4.18
N GLU A 440 -5.86 37.78 -3.70
CA GLU A 440 -6.19 37.91 -2.28
C GLU A 440 -7.25 36.89 -1.86
N ASP A 441 -8.28 36.71 -2.69
CA ASP A 441 -9.29 35.67 -2.55
C ASP A 441 -8.65 34.27 -2.49
N TRP A 442 -7.68 33.98 -3.35
CA TRP A 442 -6.94 32.71 -3.32
C TRP A 442 -6.14 32.52 -2.03
N ARG A 443 -5.52 33.58 -1.51
CA ARG A 443 -4.81 33.51 -0.22
C ARG A 443 -5.78 33.28 0.94
N LEU A 444 -6.95 33.92 0.91
CA LEU A 444 -8.00 33.74 1.90
C LEU A 444 -8.55 32.31 1.84
N LEU A 445 -8.90 31.82 0.65
CA LEU A 445 -9.37 30.46 0.42
C LEU A 445 -8.37 29.44 0.97
N ARG A 446 -7.08 29.59 0.63
CA ARG A 446 -6.03 28.70 1.15
C ARG A 446 -5.97 28.68 2.67
N ARG A 447 -6.06 29.85 3.31
CA ARG A 447 -6.07 29.93 4.79
C ARG A 447 -7.29 29.22 5.39
N LEU A 448 -8.47 29.42 4.81
CA LEU A 448 -9.72 28.84 5.31
C LEU A 448 -9.75 27.31 5.10
N VAL A 449 -9.35 26.82 3.92
CA VAL A 449 -9.25 25.38 3.65
C VAL A 449 -8.18 24.75 4.56
N THR A 450 -7.03 25.40 4.75
CA THR A 450 -6.03 24.91 5.71
C THR A 450 -6.60 24.83 7.12
N GLY A 451 -7.40 25.82 7.54
CA GLY A 451 -8.13 25.80 8.81
C GLY A 451 -9.05 24.58 8.94
N LEU A 452 -9.88 24.34 7.93
CA LEU A 452 -10.76 23.17 7.87
C LEU A 452 -10.01 21.85 8.04
N TYR A 453 -8.91 21.65 7.31
CA TYR A 453 -8.11 20.41 7.42
C TYR A 453 -7.48 20.25 8.81
N ARG A 454 -7.08 21.36 9.44
CA ARG A 454 -6.58 21.33 10.82
C ARG A 454 -7.66 20.89 11.80
N ASP A 455 -8.87 21.41 11.66
CA ASP A 455 -9.99 21.05 12.53
C ASP A 455 -10.36 19.57 12.38
N VAL A 456 -10.39 19.08 11.14
CA VAL A 456 -10.66 17.68 10.80
C VAL A 456 -9.62 16.73 11.41
N LEU A 457 -8.33 17.07 11.30
CA LEU A 457 -7.25 16.25 11.86
C LEU A 457 -7.17 16.34 13.39
N ALA A 458 -7.47 17.51 13.96
CA ALA A 458 -7.57 17.66 15.40
C ALA A 458 -8.73 16.84 15.99
N GLY A 459 -9.82 16.67 15.23
CA GLY A 459 -10.96 15.81 15.59
C GLY A 459 -10.78 14.32 15.27
N ALA A 460 -9.81 13.96 14.41
CA ALA A 460 -9.60 12.58 14.01
C ALA A 460 -9.16 11.70 15.18
N ASP A 461 -9.74 10.50 15.31
CA ASP A 461 -9.35 9.51 16.31
C ASP A 461 -8.35 8.51 15.73
N PHE A 462 -8.45 8.21 14.43
CA PHE A 462 -7.61 7.21 13.78
C PHE A 462 -7.20 7.68 12.39
N VAL A 463 -5.90 7.72 12.12
CA VAL A 463 -5.36 8.03 10.80
C VAL A 463 -4.55 6.85 10.28
N ALA A 464 -4.95 6.30 9.14
CA ALA A 464 -4.23 5.24 8.43
C ALA A 464 -3.43 5.83 7.25
N THR A 465 -2.11 5.67 7.26
CA THR A 465 -1.24 6.26 6.22
C THR A 465 0.07 5.48 6.03
N THR A 466 0.92 5.91 5.09
CA THR A 466 2.28 5.39 4.94
C THR A 466 3.25 6.21 5.81
N PRO A 467 4.40 5.65 6.24
CA PRO A 467 5.39 6.41 7.01
C PRO A 467 5.82 7.72 6.33
N VAL A 468 6.05 7.69 5.01
CA VAL A 468 6.44 8.87 4.22
C VAL A 468 5.36 9.95 4.25
N ALA A 469 4.10 9.57 4.09
CA ALA A 469 2.97 10.51 4.15
C ALA A 469 2.76 11.11 5.54
N ALA A 470 3.24 10.45 6.60
CA ALA A 470 3.20 10.95 7.97
C ALA A 470 4.35 11.93 8.31
N SER A 471 5.28 12.18 7.37
CA SER A 471 6.40 13.11 7.57
C SER A 471 5.99 14.59 7.50
N GLY A 472 6.91 15.47 7.89
CA GLY A 472 6.75 16.91 7.69
C GLY A 472 5.78 17.58 8.68
N SER A 473 4.92 18.47 8.17
CA SER A 473 4.06 19.32 9.01
C SER A 473 2.82 18.62 9.54
N PHE A 474 2.48 17.42 9.05
CA PHE A 474 1.38 16.60 9.55
C PHE A 474 1.47 16.35 11.06
N ALA A 475 2.66 16.07 11.58
CA ALA A 475 2.88 15.83 13.00
C ALA A 475 2.63 17.04 13.92
N LYS A 476 2.51 18.25 13.35
CA LYS A 476 2.08 19.44 14.12
C LYS A 476 0.58 19.45 14.37
N LEU A 477 -0.19 18.74 13.54
CA LEU A 477 -1.66 18.78 13.50
C LEU A 477 -2.31 17.53 14.09
N PHE A 478 -1.64 16.38 13.98
CA PHE A 478 -2.09 15.12 14.56
C PHE A 478 -1.07 14.64 15.59
N ARG A 479 -1.50 14.40 16.83
CA ARG A 479 -0.63 14.03 17.95
C ARG A 479 -1.07 12.69 18.54
N PRO A 480 -0.69 11.57 17.90
CA PRO A 480 -1.10 10.24 18.32
C PRO A 480 -0.56 9.91 19.72
N GLU A 481 -1.39 9.26 20.53
CA GLU A 481 -0.95 8.66 21.79
C GLU A 481 -0.24 7.31 21.54
N ILE A 482 -0.61 6.61 20.47
CA ILE A 482 -0.06 5.31 20.08
C ILE A 482 0.16 5.31 18.56
N VAL A 483 1.30 4.75 18.15
CA VAL A 483 1.65 4.54 16.75
C VAL A 483 1.78 3.05 16.49
N PHE A 484 0.95 2.49 15.61
CA PHE A 484 1.12 1.13 15.10
C PHE A 484 1.90 1.18 13.78
N VAL A 485 2.85 0.25 13.62
CA VAL A 485 3.57 0.00 12.36
C VAL A 485 3.31 -1.45 11.99
N ASP A 486 2.34 -1.69 11.11
CA ASP A 486 1.96 -3.02 10.62
C ASP A 486 2.75 -3.37 9.35
N GLU A 487 2.94 -4.66 9.11
CA GLU A 487 3.85 -5.21 8.09
C GLU A 487 5.26 -4.56 8.15
N ALA A 488 5.71 -4.22 9.36
CA ALA A 488 6.98 -3.51 9.61
C ALA A 488 8.22 -4.14 8.95
N PRO A 489 8.33 -5.48 8.77
CA PRO A 489 9.46 -6.08 8.09
C PRO A 489 9.61 -5.68 6.61
N HIS A 490 8.56 -5.16 5.98
CA HIS A 490 8.60 -4.66 4.60
C HIS A 490 9.29 -3.29 4.49
N ALA A 491 9.19 -2.45 5.52
CA ALA A 491 9.78 -1.12 5.55
C ALA A 491 11.30 -1.16 5.78
N ARG A 492 12.04 -0.29 5.09
CA ARG A 492 13.47 -0.10 5.38
C ARG A 492 13.64 0.47 6.78
N GLU A 493 14.82 0.26 7.33
CA GLU A 493 15.16 0.76 8.67
C GLU A 493 14.94 2.28 8.79
N LEU A 494 15.39 3.08 7.81
CA LEU A 494 15.14 4.52 7.83
C LEU A 494 13.66 4.90 7.65
N THR A 495 12.89 4.10 6.90
CA THR A 495 11.44 4.32 6.76
C THR A 495 10.74 4.21 8.13
N THR A 496 11.17 3.25 8.96
CA THR A 496 10.66 3.12 10.33
C THR A 496 11.13 4.22 11.28
N LEU A 497 12.19 4.97 10.95
CA LEU A 497 12.63 6.11 11.75
C LEU A 497 11.76 7.35 11.54
N ILE A 498 11.05 7.45 10.41
CA ILE A 498 10.16 8.59 10.13
C ILE A 498 9.15 8.80 11.27
N PRO A 499 8.35 7.80 11.71
CA PRO A 499 7.41 8.02 12.81
C PRO A 499 8.08 8.29 14.16
N LEU A 500 9.33 7.87 14.38
CA LEU A 500 10.09 8.19 15.59
C LEU A 500 10.59 9.64 15.54
N ALA A 501 10.94 10.15 14.37
CA ALA A 501 11.43 11.52 14.20
C ALA A 501 10.31 12.55 14.39
N TYR A 502 9.11 12.27 13.88
CA TYR A 502 8.03 13.25 13.82
C TYR A 502 7.03 13.15 15.00
N PHE A 503 6.92 12.00 15.67
CA PHE A 503 5.95 11.82 16.77
C PHE A 503 6.64 11.43 18.09
N ASP A 504 6.01 11.76 19.22
CA ASP A 504 6.48 11.37 20.57
C ASP A 504 5.34 10.68 21.37
N PRO A 505 4.75 9.58 20.84
CA PRO A 505 3.66 8.84 21.47
C PRO A 505 4.08 8.18 22.80
N VAL A 506 3.12 7.54 23.47
CA VAL A 506 3.39 6.64 24.59
C VAL A 506 4.05 5.34 24.13
N ALA A 507 3.66 4.82 22.97
CA ALA A 507 4.24 3.60 22.43
C ALA A 507 4.23 3.56 20.89
N TRP A 508 5.27 2.94 20.33
CA TRP A 508 5.36 2.46 18.97
C TRP A 508 5.28 0.93 18.98
N ILE A 509 4.25 0.39 18.35
CA ILE A 509 3.97 -1.05 18.29
C ILE A 509 4.27 -1.53 16.87
N PHE A 510 5.32 -2.33 16.72
CA PHE A 510 5.76 -2.92 15.46
C PHE A 510 5.23 -4.33 15.33
N THR A 511 4.48 -4.59 14.27
CA THR A 511 3.91 -5.91 13.98
C THR A 511 4.23 -6.33 12.55
N GLY A 512 4.39 -7.64 12.33
CA GLY A 512 4.69 -8.17 11.00
C GLY A 512 5.30 -9.56 11.06
N ASP A 513 5.83 -10.03 9.93
CA ASP A 513 6.45 -11.35 9.80
C ASP A 513 7.86 -11.25 9.19
N VAL A 514 8.90 -11.42 10.01
CA VAL A 514 10.31 -11.34 9.55
C VAL A 514 10.71 -12.48 8.61
N LYS A 515 9.89 -13.54 8.51
CA LYS A 515 10.11 -14.68 7.61
C LYS A 515 9.38 -14.52 6.27
N GLN A 516 8.53 -13.50 6.11
CA GLN A 516 7.95 -13.11 4.82
C GLN A 516 8.79 -12.01 4.15
N THR A 517 8.18 -11.08 3.41
CA THR A 517 8.89 -10.11 2.59
C THR A 517 9.78 -9.19 3.40
N ARG A 518 10.84 -8.73 2.74
CA ARG A 518 11.81 -7.76 3.25
C ARG A 518 11.83 -6.54 2.33
N PRO A 519 12.45 -5.44 2.76
CA PRO A 519 12.52 -4.23 1.94
C PRO A 519 13.21 -4.52 0.61
N PHE A 520 12.67 -3.94 -0.47
CA PHE A 520 13.23 -4.10 -1.81
C PHE A 520 14.36 -3.10 -2.06
N VAL A 521 15.52 -3.61 -2.50
CA VAL A 521 16.71 -2.84 -2.86
C VAL A 521 17.41 -3.61 -3.97
N ASP A 522 17.79 -3.02 -5.11
CA ASP A 522 18.50 -3.78 -6.17
C ASP A 522 19.99 -3.91 -5.82
N SER A 523 20.37 -5.05 -5.23
CA SER A 523 21.76 -5.32 -4.88
C SER A 523 22.72 -5.35 -6.06
N CYS A 524 22.22 -5.49 -7.31
CA CYS A 524 22.97 -5.77 -8.54
C CYS A 524 23.94 -6.98 -8.49
N GLY A 525 24.15 -7.62 -7.34
CA GLY A 525 25.03 -8.77 -7.12
C GLY A 525 26.53 -8.43 -7.15
N SER A 526 26.96 -7.62 -8.11
CA SER A 526 28.36 -7.21 -8.29
C SER A 526 28.48 -5.81 -8.92
N GLU A 527 29.65 -5.19 -8.75
CA GLU A 527 29.99 -3.91 -9.38
C GLU A 527 29.88 -3.97 -10.90
N ARG A 528 30.37 -5.06 -11.51
CA ARG A 528 30.30 -5.27 -12.96
C ARG A 528 28.86 -5.28 -13.46
N THR A 529 27.95 -5.94 -12.75
CA THR A 529 26.53 -5.99 -13.13
C THR A 529 25.85 -4.64 -12.96
N ALA A 530 26.20 -3.89 -11.90
CA ALA A 530 25.69 -2.53 -11.71
C ALA A 530 26.12 -1.62 -12.88
N GLN A 531 27.41 -1.65 -13.26
CA GLN A 531 27.94 -0.91 -14.40
C GLN A 531 27.23 -1.28 -15.72
N LEU A 532 26.99 -2.57 -15.97
CA LEU A 532 26.25 -3.02 -17.15
C LEU A 532 24.80 -2.49 -17.20
N LYS A 533 24.15 -2.33 -16.04
CA LYS A 533 22.83 -1.70 -15.92
C LYS A 533 22.90 -0.17 -15.95
N GLY A 534 24.10 0.41 -15.96
CA GLY A 534 24.32 1.85 -15.78
C GLY A 534 23.82 2.34 -14.42
N LEU A 535 24.07 1.57 -13.36
CA LEU A 535 23.75 1.85 -11.96
C LEU A 535 25.04 1.90 -11.14
N LYS A 536 25.02 2.65 -10.04
CA LYS A 536 26.07 2.68 -9.04
C LYS A 536 25.94 1.48 -8.10
N PHE A 537 27.06 0.82 -7.83
CA PHE A 537 27.07 -0.33 -6.92
C PHE A 537 26.85 0.11 -5.48
N ASN A 538 25.87 -0.51 -4.82
CA ASN A 538 25.59 -0.27 -3.41
C ASN A 538 26.20 -1.37 -2.52
N PRO A 539 27.31 -1.11 -1.81
CA PRO A 539 27.92 -2.10 -0.93
C PRO A 539 27.06 -2.41 0.31
N TYR A 540 26.09 -1.56 0.65
CA TYR A 540 25.22 -1.64 1.83
C TYR A 540 23.81 -2.18 1.51
N ALA A 541 23.57 -2.67 0.28
CA ALA A 541 22.25 -3.15 -0.13
C ALA A 541 21.66 -4.21 0.83
N GLU A 542 22.46 -5.14 1.34
CA GLU A 542 21.99 -6.14 2.32
C GLU A 542 21.62 -5.53 3.69
N GLN A 543 22.25 -4.43 4.10
CA GLN A 543 21.83 -3.70 5.30
C GLN A 543 20.47 -3.04 5.08
N LEU A 544 20.26 -2.39 3.93
CA LEU A 544 18.98 -1.73 3.62
C LEU A 544 17.82 -2.72 3.46
N ARG A 545 18.12 -3.97 3.07
CA ARG A 545 17.19 -5.11 3.03
C ARG A 545 16.92 -5.72 4.41
N PHE A 546 17.56 -5.23 5.47
CA PHE A 546 17.40 -5.75 6.82
C PHE A 546 16.62 -4.73 7.65
N SER A 547 15.30 -4.94 7.72
CA SER A 547 14.38 -4.04 8.43
C SER A 547 14.66 -4.01 9.93
N THR A 548 14.20 -2.96 10.60
CA THR A 548 14.32 -2.77 12.05
C THR A 548 13.82 -3.99 12.83
N MET A 549 12.67 -4.53 12.44
CA MET A 549 12.08 -5.70 13.11
C MET A 549 12.86 -7.00 12.82
N ALA A 550 13.39 -7.17 11.62
CA ALA A 550 14.27 -8.31 11.32
C ALA A 550 15.59 -8.23 12.10
N ARG A 551 16.11 -7.02 12.31
CA ARG A 551 17.29 -6.76 13.14
C ARG A 551 16.99 -7.00 14.63
N ALA A 552 15.81 -6.61 15.10
CA ALA A 552 15.32 -6.90 16.46
C ALA A 552 15.22 -8.42 16.68
N ALA A 553 14.65 -9.16 15.71
CA ALA A 553 14.58 -10.62 15.76
C ALA A 553 15.97 -11.28 15.82
N ALA A 554 16.91 -10.84 14.99
CA ALA A 554 18.28 -11.35 15.04
C ALA A 554 19.05 -10.93 16.30
N ALA A 555 18.62 -9.86 16.97
CA ALA A 555 19.16 -9.41 18.24
C ALA A 555 18.46 -10.04 19.46
N ASP A 556 17.52 -10.98 19.27
CA ASP A 556 16.69 -11.56 20.32
C ASP A 556 15.96 -10.50 21.16
N ALA A 557 15.43 -9.50 20.47
CA ALA A 557 14.77 -8.33 21.04
C ALA A 557 13.30 -8.21 20.64
N LEU A 558 12.68 -9.30 20.20
CA LEU A 558 11.22 -9.37 20.03
C LEU A 558 10.58 -9.50 21.40
N ASP A 559 9.45 -8.82 21.61
CA ASP A 559 8.72 -8.93 22.86
C ASP A 559 7.81 -10.16 22.84
N GLN A 560 7.09 -10.39 21.74
CA GLN A 560 6.11 -11.48 21.62
C GLN A 560 6.07 -12.11 20.23
N LYS A 561 5.58 -13.36 20.17
CA LYS A 561 5.41 -14.12 18.93
C LYS A 561 3.96 -14.62 18.79
N LEU A 562 3.36 -14.49 17.62
CA LEU A 562 2.06 -15.07 17.25
C LEU A 562 2.29 -16.21 16.26
N LEU A 563 2.27 -17.46 16.74
CA LEU A 563 2.62 -18.67 15.98
C LEU A 563 1.44 -19.60 15.72
N VAL A 564 0.25 -19.28 16.22
CA VAL A 564 -0.99 -20.02 15.91
C VAL A 564 -1.59 -19.53 14.58
N ASN A 565 -1.62 -20.38 13.56
CA ASN A 565 -2.21 -20.10 12.25
C ASN A 565 -3.72 -20.42 12.23
N ASN A 566 -4.55 -19.41 12.01
CA ASN A 566 -6.01 -19.55 11.92
C ASN A 566 -6.54 -19.57 10.47
N ARG A 567 -5.66 -19.35 9.47
CA ARG A 567 -6.04 -19.26 8.04
C ARG A 567 -6.19 -20.63 7.40
N ALA A 568 -5.22 -21.51 7.65
CA ALA A 568 -5.01 -22.75 6.93
C ALA A 568 -5.84 -23.91 7.51
N TYR A 569 -6.52 -24.64 6.63
CA TYR A 569 -7.20 -25.92 6.85
C TYR A 569 -6.46 -27.03 6.10
N GLY A 570 -6.86 -28.29 6.28
CA GLY A 570 -6.30 -29.40 5.50
C GLY A 570 -4.79 -29.61 5.67
N ASN A 571 -4.25 -29.26 6.85
CA ASN A 571 -2.84 -29.36 7.23
C ASN A 571 -1.86 -28.50 6.41
N LEU A 572 -2.34 -27.50 5.67
CA LEU A 572 -1.50 -26.66 4.81
C LEU A 572 -0.38 -25.90 5.54
N GLN A 573 -0.57 -25.63 6.84
CA GLN A 573 0.40 -24.95 7.70
C GLN A 573 1.65 -25.79 8.01
N ARG A 574 1.59 -27.12 7.90
CA ARG A 574 2.67 -28.03 8.32
C ARG A 574 3.99 -27.75 7.60
N LEU A 575 3.99 -27.77 6.27
CA LEU A 575 5.20 -27.54 5.47
C LEU A 575 5.83 -26.15 5.72
N PRO A 576 5.09 -25.02 5.66
CA PRO A 576 5.67 -23.72 6.01
C PRO A 576 6.22 -23.68 7.45
N SER A 577 5.56 -24.37 8.40
CA SER A 577 6.01 -24.44 9.80
C SER A 577 7.40 -25.08 9.89
N GLU A 578 7.56 -26.26 9.30
CA GLU A 578 8.83 -26.99 9.27
C GLU A 578 9.93 -26.22 8.51
N MET A 579 9.58 -25.57 7.39
CA MET A 579 10.57 -24.89 6.53
C MET A 579 11.06 -23.54 7.09
N PHE A 580 10.20 -22.76 7.73
CA PHE A 580 10.45 -21.33 7.99
C PHE A 580 10.29 -20.90 9.45
N TYR A 581 9.56 -21.68 10.25
CA TYR A 581 9.23 -21.37 11.64
C TYR A 581 9.73 -22.45 12.62
N ASP A 582 10.75 -23.23 12.21
CA ASP A 582 11.41 -24.24 13.06
C ASP A 582 10.45 -25.29 13.65
N GLY A 583 9.29 -25.50 13.00
CA GLY A 583 8.22 -26.39 13.49
C GLY A 583 7.35 -25.80 14.60
N GLU A 584 7.55 -24.54 14.99
CA GLU A 584 6.83 -23.88 16.09
C GLU A 584 5.45 -23.34 15.67
N MET A 585 5.18 -23.16 14.36
CA MET A 585 3.87 -22.69 13.90
C MET A 585 2.83 -23.82 13.99
N THR A 586 1.75 -23.58 14.73
CA THR A 586 0.67 -24.55 15.01
C THR A 586 -0.64 -24.15 14.33
N SER A 587 -1.60 -25.08 14.27
CA SER A 587 -2.96 -24.76 13.80
C SER A 587 -3.80 -24.18 14.95
N GLY A 588 -4.62 -23.18 14.65
CA GLY A 588 -5.67 -22.72 15.55
C GLY A 588 -6.94 -23.57 15.53
N HIS A 589 -7.03 -24.54 14.62
CA HIS A 589 -8.18 -25.45 14.50
C HIS A 589 -7.91 -26.78 15.20
N SER A 590 -8.92 -27.36 15.86
CA SER A 590 -8.84 -28.73 16.38
C SER A 590 -8.76 -29.75 15.24
N GLU A 591 -8.31 -30.98 15.53
CA GLU A 591 -8.19 -32.04 14.52
C GLU A 591 -9.52 -32.30 13.79
N GLU A 592 -10.66 -32.22 14.48
CA GLU A 592 -11.99 -32.39 13.87
C GLU A 592 -12.38 -31.20 12.98
N ALA A 593 -11.97 -29.99 13.37
CA ALA A 593 -12.26 -28.75 12.66
C ALA A 593 -11.31 -28.50 11.46
N MET A 594 -10.21 -29.25 11.34
CA MET A 594 -9.25 -29.13 10.23
C MET A 594 -9.82 -29.50 8.87
N TYR A 595 -10.90 -30.28 8.84
CA TYR A 595 -11.53 -30.79 7.62
C TYR A 595 -13.06 -30.56 7.66
N PRO A 596 -13.53 -29.31 7.55
CA PRO A 596 -14.95 -29.04 7.32
C PRO A 596 -15.41 -29.64 5.97
N PRO A 597 -16.73 -29.75 5.71
CA PRO A 597 -17.25 -30.39 4.50
C PRO A 597 -16.65 -29.87 3.18
N SER A 598 -16.44 -28.56 3.06
CA SER A 598 -15.80 -27.93 1.90
C SER A 598 -14.33 -28.34 1.72
N THR A 599 -13.57 -28.42 2.81
CA THR A 599 -12.16 -28.85 2.79
C THR A 599 -12.04 -30.36 2.54
N LYS A 600 -12.99 -31.17 3.02
CA LYS A 600 -13.09 -32.60 2.67
C LYS A 600 -13.38 -32.79 1.19
N TYR A 601 -14.32 -32.03 0.63
CA TYR A 601 -14.58 -32.04 -0.81
C TYR A 601 -13.32 -31.73 -1.63
N LEU A 602 -12.53 -30.73 -1.22
CA LEU A 602 -11.27 -30.41 -1.88
C LEU A 602 -10.20 -31.51 -1.70
N LYS A 603 -10.16 -32.16 -0.53
CA LYS A 603 -9.31 -33.35 -0.32
C LYS A 603 -9.65 -34.45 -1.33
N ASP A 604 -10.94 -34.80 -1.46
CA ASP A 604 -11.41 -35.83 -2.40
C ASP A 604 -11.10 -35.44 -3.86
N HIS A 605 -11.18 -34.15 -4.18
CA HIS A 605 -10.81 -33.63 -5.50
C HIS A 605 -9.30 -33.83 -5.78
N LEU A 606 -8.43 -33.51 -4.83
CA LEU A 606 -6.97 -33.72 -4.96
C LEU A 606 -6.61 -35.22 -5.01
N GLU A 607 -7.30 -36.05 -4.26
CA GLU A 607 -7.13 -37.52 -4.29
C GLU A 607 -7.45 -38.09 -5.67
N LYS A 608 -8.56 -37.66 -6.27
CA LYS A 608 -8.92 -38.00 -7.66
C LYS A 608 -7.87 -37.52 -8.66
N LEU A 609 -7.41 -36.27 -8.53
CA LEU A 609 -6.43 -35.67 -9.43
C LEU A 609 -5.07 -36.38 -9.36
N SER A 610 -4.66 -36.81 -8.16
CA SER A 610 -3.37 -37.49 -7.95
C SER A 610 -3.42 -39.00 -8.20
N GLY A 611 -4.62 -39.61 -8.28
CA GLY A 611 -4.80 -41.05 -8.31
C GLY A 611 -4.40 -41.75 -7.00
N LYS A 612 -4.33 -41.01 -5.89
CA LYS A 612 -3.89 -41.49 -4.57
C LYS A 612 -4.97 -41.25 -3.54
N GLN A 613 -5.07 -42.13 -2.56
CA GLN A 613 -6.04 -42.03 -1.47
C GLN A 613 -5.36 -41.62 -0.16
N ASN A 614 -6.15 -41.07 0.76
CA ASN A 614 -5.75 -40.70 2.12
C ASN A 614 -4.61 -39.67 2.17
N LEU A 615 -4.77 -38.55 1.47
CA LEU A 615 -3.82 -37.44 1.57
C LEU A 615 -3.82 -36.86 3.01
N GLU A 616 -2.64 -36.79 3.61
CA GLU A 616 -2.44 -36.21 4.95
C GLU A 616 -2.54 -34.68 4.93
N GLU A 617 -2.32 -34.07 3.76
CA GLU A 617 -2.27 -32.63 3.55
C GLU A 617 -2.90 -32.29 2.20
N ASN A 618 -3.75 -31.27 2.17
CA ASN A 618 -4.44 -30.79 0.97
C ASN A 618 -3.53 -29.96 0.05
N ARG A 619 -2.29 -30.43 -0.16
CA ARG A 619 -1.31 -29.82 -1.05
C ARG A 619 -0.76 -30.85 -2.01
N LEU A 620 -0.87 -30.59 -3.32
CA LEU A 620 -0.24 -31.41 -4.35
C LEU A 620 0.91 -30.67 -5.02
N VAL A 621 1.92 -31.44 -5.44
CA VAL A 621 2.96 -30.97 -6.35
C VAL A 621 2.78 -31.68 -7.69
N VAL A 622 2.63 -30.92 -8.76
CA VAL A 622 2.42 -31.42 -10.12
C VAL A 622 3.63 -31.10 -10.98
N SER A 623 4.19 -32.11 -11.62
CA SER A 623 5.33 -31.98 -12.53
C SER A 623 4.98 -32.54 -13.90
N PHE A 624 5.25 -31.76 -14.94
CA PHE A 624 5.08 -32.18 -16.33
C PHE A 624 6.41 -32.67 -16.92
N GLU A 625 6.42 -33.86 -17.52
CA GLU A 625 7.62 -34.45 -18.11
C GLU A 625 8.10 -33.68 -19.35
N THR A 626 7.16 -33.25 -20.20
CA THR A 626 7.47 -32.63 -21.50
C THR A 626 7.19 -31.12 -21.56
N SER A 627 6.94 -30.46 -20.43
CA SER A 627 6.71 -29.00 -20.43
C SER A 627 7.99 -28.21 -20.72
N SER A 628 7.85 -27.08 -21.41
CA SER A 628 8.95 -26.17 -21.74
C SER A 628 8.59 -24.73 -21.39
N GLU A 629 9.51 -24.03 -20.71
CA GLU A 629 9.39 -22.59 -20.48
C GLU A 629 9.65 -21.82 -21.78
N GLU A 630 8.85 -20.80 -22.05
CA GLU A 630 9.06 -19.82 -23.10
C GLU A 630 9.53 -18.50 -22.49
N THR A 631 10.46 -17.84 -23.16
CA THR A 631 10.98 -16.54 -22.76
C THR A 631 10.38 -15.46 -23.64
N HIS A 632 9.72 -14.48 -23.03
CA HIS A 632 9.24 -13.30 -23.73
C HIS A 632 9.86 -12.05 -23.10
N ARG A 633 10.78 -11.42 -23.85
CA ARG A 633 11.67 -10.36 -23.37
C ARG A 633 12.54 -10.86 -22.20
N SER A 634 12.32 -10.36 -20.98
CA SER A 634 13.08 -10.67 -19.78
C SER A 634 12.31 -11.51 -18.74
N SER A 635 11.14 -12.05 -19.11
CA SER A 635 10.29 -12.84 -18.22
C SER A 635 9.81 -14.13 -18.89
N PHE A 636 9.35 -15.08 -18.08
CA PHE A 636 9.04 -16.45 -18.50
C PHE A 636 7.55 -16.76 -18.36
N TRP A 637 7.07 -17.72 -19.14
CA TRP A 637 5.79 -18.40 -18.98
C TRP A 637 5.88 -19.83 -19.51
N ASN A 638 4.89 -20.67 -19.21
CA ASN A 638 4.88 -22.06 -19.65
C ASN A 638 3.48 -22.40 -20.18
N PRO A 639 3.29 -22.52 -21.51
CA PRO A 639 1.96 -22.73 -22.10
C PRO A 639 1.29 -24.02 -21.61
N LYS A 640 2.06 -25.09 -21.40
CA LYS A 640 1.52 -26.38 -20.96
C LYS A 640 0.99 -26.31 -19.53
N GLN A 641 1.77 -25.72 -18.64
CA GLN A 641 1.35 -25.49 -17.24
C GLN A 641 0.17 -24.53 -17.18
N HIS A 642 0.20 -23.47 -18.00
CA HIS A 642 -0.89 -22.50 -18.14
C HIS A 642 -2.22 -23.18 -18.51
N ASN A 643 -2.25 -23.91 -19.63
CA ASN A 643 -3.48 -24.56 -20.12
C ASN A 643 -4.06 -25.52 -19.07
N TRP A 644 -3.21 -26.35 -18.47
CA TRP A 644 -3.67 -27.31 -17.46
C TRP A 644 -4.21 -26.63 -16.21
N VAL A 645 -3.54 -25.59 -15.68
CA VAL A 645 -4.05 -24.84 -14.53
C VAL A 645 -5.40 -24.21 -14.86
N ILE A 646 -5.54 -23.61 -16.05
CA ILE A 646 -6.82 -23.03 -16.50
C ILE A 646 -7.93 -24.09 -16.55
N GLU A 647 -7.66 -25.28 -17.08
CA GLU A 647 -8.63 -26.38 -17.08
C GLU A 647 -9.07 -26.77 -15.67
N GLN A 648 -8.12 -26.94 -14.73
CA GLN A 648 -8.46 -27.29 -13.35
C GLN A 648 -9.26 -26.20 -12.64
N VAL A 649 -8.91 -24.93 -12.88
CA VAL A 649 -9.64 -23.78 -12.35
C VAL A 649 -11.08 -23.77 -12.86
N LYS A 650 -11.29 -23.98 -14.18
CA LYS A 650 -12.63 -24.08 -14.78
C LYS A 650 -13.44 -25.23 -14.17
N CYS A 651 -12.83 -26.42 -14.04
CA CYS A 651 -13.50 -27.56 -13.40
C CYS A 651 -13.99 -27.27 -11.98
N LEU A 652 -13.20 -26.55 -11.17
CA LEU A 652 -13.62 -26.16 -9.81
C LEU A 652 -14.72 -25.11 -9.82
N LEU A 653 -14.67 -24.12 -10.72
CA LEU A 653 -15.67 -23.06 -10.81
C LEU A 653 -17.03 -23.58 -11.28
N GLU A 654 -17.04 -24.58 -12.16
CA GLU A 654 -18.24 -25.25 -12.66
C GLU A 654 -18.91 -26.15 -11.61
N ASP A 655 -18.17 -26.66 -10.62
CA ASP A 655 -18.74 -27.50 -9.57
C ASP A 655 -19.39 -26.65 -8.46
N ALA A 656 -20.72 -26.73 -8.35
CA ALA A 656 -21.50 -26.04 -7.32
C ALA A 656 -21.13 -26.45 -5.87
N LYS A 657 -20.45 -27.59 -5.67
CA LYS A 657 -19.95 -28.02 -4.36
C LYS A 657 -18.66 -27.32 -3.95
N PHE A 658 -18.01 -26.60 -4.87
CA PHE A 658 -16.83 -25.81 -4.55
C PHE A 658 -17.22 -24.57 -3.74
N GLN A 659 -17.05 -24.69 -2.42
CA GLN A 659 -17.46 -23.68 -1.44
C GLN A 659 -16.28 -23.23 -0.57
N SER A 660 -16.37 -22.00 -0.11
CA SER A 660 -15.57 -21.46 0.98
C SER A 660 -15.93 -22.13 2.31
N VAL A 661 -15.09 -21.93 3.34
CA VAL A 661 -15.37 -22.46 4.69
C VAL A 661 -16.66 -21.88 5.29
N SER A 662 -17.08 -20.68 4.89
CA SER A 662 -18.34 -20.06 5.35
C SER A 662 -19.57 -20.48 4.54
N GLY A 663 -19.43 -21.39 3.57
CA GLY A 663 -20.51 -21.85 2.70
C GLY A 663 -20.82 -20.95 1.50
N ALA A 664 -20.15 -19.79 1.38
CA ALA A 664 -20.21 -18.97 0.16
C ALA A 664 -19.47 -19.67 -1.01
N PRO A 665 -19.72 -19.30 -2.28
CA PRO A 665 -18.99 -19.86 -3.42
C PRO A 665 -17.47 -19.78 -3.24
N GLY A 666 -16.75 -20.87 -3.56
CA GLY A 666 -15.31 -20.96 -3.32
C GLY A 666 -14.51 -19.98 -4.19
N THR A 667 -13.39 -19.52 -3.64
CA THR A 667 -12.48 -18.55 -4.29
C THR A 667 -11.16 -19.20 -4.70
N ILE A 668 -10.59 -18.76 -5.82
CA ILE A 668 -9.34 -19.30 -6.38
C ILE A 668 -8.33 -18.17 -6.54
N MET A 669 -7.07 -18.45 -6.21
CA MET A 669 -5.95 -17.59 -6.57
C MET A 669 -5.00 -18.33 -7.51
N ILE A 670 -4.68 -17.72 -8.64
CA ILE A 670 -3.60 -18.16 -9.52
C ILE A 670 -2.38 -17.29 -9.22
N GLN A 671 -1.36 -17.91 -8.64
CA GLN A 671 -0.12 -17.27 -8.26
C GLN A 671 1.01 -17.68 -9.19
N THR A 672 1.80 -16.72 -9.65
CA THR A 672 2.98 -17.01 -10.47
C THR A 672 4.12 -16.03 -10.22
N PRO A 673 5.41 -16.44 -10.25
CA PRO A 673 6.51 -15.52 -10.02
C PRO A 673 6.71 -14.51 -11.15
N TYR A 674 6.32 -14.87 -12.38
CA TYR A 674 6.79 -14.17 -13.57
C TYR A 674 5.71 -13.31 -14.20
N SER A 675 6.08 -12.08 -14.60
CA SER A 675 5.12 -11.12 -15.14
C SER A 675 4.49 -11.58 -16.46
N THR A 676 5.21 -12.33 -17.31
CA THR A 676 4.63 -12.90 -18.54
C THR A 676 3.57 -13.95 -18.21
N ALA A 677 3.84 -14.90 -17.30
CA ALA A 677 2.83 -15.87 -16.87
C ALA A 677 1.60 -15.19 -16.26
N TYR A 678 1.81 -14.21 -15.37
CA TYR A 678 0.73 -13.41 -14.78
C TYR A 678 -0.17 -12.82 -15.86
N ARG A 679 0.44 -12.21 -16.90
CA ARG A 679 -0.29 -11.60 -18.02
C ARG A 679 -1.15 -12.59 -18.78
N GLN A 680 -0.63 -13.79 -19.02
CA GLN A 680 -1.32 -14.83 -19.78
C GLN A 680 -2.53 -15.33 -18.99
N TYR A 681 -2.35 -15.67 -17.71
CA TYR A 681 -3.45 -16.02 -16.81
C TYR A 681 -4.50 -14.92 -16.70
N HIS A 682 -4.06 -13.69 -16.46
CA HIS A 682 -4.95 -12.55 -16.32
C HIS A 682 -5.71 -12.24 -17.63
N GLY A 683 -5.06 -12.40 -18.78
CA GLY A 683 -5.68 -12.22 -20.10
C GLY A 683 -6.77 -13.26 -20.40
N GLU A 684 -6.55 -14.51 -19.98
CA GLU A 684 -7.53 -15.60 -20.09
C GLU A 684 -8.72 -15.36 -19.15
N VAL A 685 -8.46 -15.10 -17.85
CA VAL A 685 -9.52 -14.88 -16.84
C VAL A 685 -10.43 -13.70 -17.21
N LYS A 686 -9.88 -12.65 -17.82
CA LYS A 686 -10.66 -11.49 -18.29
C LYS A 686 -11.73 -11.80 -19.33
N GLN A 687 -11.62 -12.94 -20.01
CA GLN A 687 -12.58 -13.37 -21.03
C GLN A 687 -13.72 -14.22 -20.43
N TRP A 688 -13.64 -14.58 -19.14
CA TRP A 688 -14.63 -15.43 -18.48
C TRP A 688 -15.88 -14.63 -18.05
N PRO A 689 -16.99 -15.32 -17.71
CA PRO A 689 -18.17 -14.66 -17.14
C PRO A 689 -17.83 -13.82 -15.90
N ALA A 690 -18.53 -12.71 -15.68
CA ALA A 690 -18.28 -11.79 -14.56
C ALA A 690 -18.35 -12.49 -13.18
N GLU A 691 -19.25 -13.46 -13.03
CA GLU A 691 -19.38 -14.31 -11.84
C GLU A 691 -18.09 -15.11 -11.53
N TRP A 692 -17.38 -15.57 -12.55
CA TRP A 692 -16.13 -16.29 -12.37
C TRP A 692 -14.98 -15.32 -12.08
N GLN A 693 -14.96 -14.17 -12.74
CA GLN A 693 -13.95 -13.14 -12.51
C GLN A 693 -13.96 -12.66 -11.05
N SER A 694 -15.13 -12.50 -10.42
CA SER A 694 -15.21 -12.09 -9.01
C SER A 694 -14.72 -13.16 -8.02
N ARG A 695 -14.60 -14.42 -8.47
CA ARG A 695 -14.13 -15.56 -7.66
C ARG A 695 -12.66 -15.91 -7.90
N VAL A 696 -11.98 -15.27 -8.86
CA VAL A 696 -10.61 -15.61 -9.26
C VAL A 696 -9.68 -14.41 -9.18
N LEU A 697 -8.60 -14.56 -8.41
CA LEU A 697 -7.54 -13.57 -8.29
C LEU A 697 -6.27 -14.06 -8.98
N VAL A 698 -5.73 -13.32 -9.93
CA VAL A 698 -4.42 -13.61 -10.54
C VAL A 698 -3.40 -12.65 -9.97
N LEU A 699 -2.33 -13.14 -9.35
CA LEU A 699 -1.31 -12.30 -8.72
C LEU A 699 0.11 -12.81 -8.97
N THR A 700 1.07 -11.89 -8.95
CA THR A 700 2.47 -12.27 -8.79
C THR A 700 2.77 -12.63 -7.34
N VAL A 701 3.80 -13.45 -7.09
CA VAL A 701 4.20 -13.83 -5.71
C VAL A 701 4.41 -12.62 -4.81
N ASP A 702 5.12 -11.60 -5.30
CA ASP A 702 5.41 -10.39 -4.54
C ASP A 702 4.13 -9.57 -4.22
N LYS A 703 3.08 -9.65 -5.07
CA LYS A 703 1.78 -8.98 -4.85
C LYS A 703 0.77 -9.82 -4.07
N ALA A 704 1.04 -11.12 -3.88
CA ALA A 704 0.15 -12.03 -3.16
C ALA A 704 0.19 -11.83 -1.64
N GLN A 705 1.11 -11.03 -1.11
CA GLN A 705 1.12 -10.66 0.31
C GLN A 705 -0.20 -9.97 0.69
N GLY A 706 -0.69 -10.22 1.91
CA GLY A 706 -2.01 -9.77 2.37
C GLY A 706 -3.21 -10.55 1.80
N ASN A 707 -3.11 -11.06 0.58
CA ASN A 707 -4.19 -11.78 -0.10
C ASN A 707 -4.29 -13.26 0.34
N GLN A 708 -5.48 -13.86 0.18
CA GLN A 708 -5.76 -15.27 0.46
C GLN A 708 -6.93 -15.78 -0.38
N ALA A 709 -6.99 -17.09 -0.64
CA ALA A 709 -8.09 -17.74 -1.37
C ALA A 709 -8.35 -19.16 -0.84
N ASP A 710 -9.52 -19.74 -1.13
CA ASP A 710 -9.84 -21.11 -0.72
C ASP A 710 -8.89 -22.13 -1.39
N VAL A 711 -8.65 -21.96 -2.69
CA VAL A 711 -7.70 -22.77 -3.46
C VAL A 711 -6.64 -21.88 -4.08
N VAL A 712 -5.37 -22.29 -3.98
CA VAL A 712 -4.26 -21.60 -4.66
C VAL A 712 -3.62 -22.53 -5.68
N PHE A 713 -3.47 -22.04 -6.90
CA PHE A 713 -2.63 -22.63 -7.93
C PHE A 713 -1.33 -21.82 -8.01
N LEU A 714 -0.22 -22.40 -7.55
CA LEU A 714 1.10 -21.81 -7.64
C LEU A 714 1.82 -22.38 -8.86
N ASP A 715 1.82 -21.63 -9.96
CA ASP A 715 2.60 -21.98 -11.15
C ASP A 715 4.01 -21.40 -11.07
N MET A 716 5.00 -22.27 -10.85
CA MET A 716 6.41 -21.90 -10.76
C MET A 716 7.07 -21.63 -12.12
N VAL A 717 6.41 -21.97 -13.23
CA VAL A 717 6.77 -21.70 -14.64
C VAL A 717 8.02 -22.42 -15.14
N ARG A 718 9.12 -22.35 -14.37
CA ARG A 718 10.45 -22.68 -14.85
C ARG A 718 10.65 -24.17 -15.01
N THR A 719 11.35 -24.54 -16.08
CA THR A 719 11.75 -25.92 -16.38
C THR A 719 13.26 -26.14 -16.37
N THR A 720 14.05 -25.05 -16.34
CA THR A 720 15.52 -25.11 -16.38
C THR A 720 16.19 -24.87 -15.03
N SER A 721 15.70 -23.89 -14.27
CA SER A 721 16.26 -23.49 -12.97
C SER A 721 15.22 -22.76 -12.13
N VAL A 722 15.38 -22.81 -10.81
CA VAL A 722 14.46 -22.17 -9.85
C VAL A 722 14.36 -20.64 -9.95
N GLY A 723 15.38 -19.98 -10.50
CA GLY A 723 15.45 -18.51 -10.52
C GLY A 723 15.44 -17.88 -9.12
N PHE A 724 14.67 -16.81 -8.94
CA PHE A 724 14.56 -16.07 -7.68
C PHE A 724 13.61 -16.71 -6.66
N MET A 725 12.96 -17.83 -6.99
CA MET A 725 12.02 -18.52 -6.09
C MET A 725 12.70 -19.42 -5.06
N ASP A 726 14.03 -19.56 -5.12
CA ASP A 726 14.83 -20.19 -4.05
C ASP A 726 15.19 -19.17 -2.95
N ASP A 727 14.35 -18.16 -2.80
CA ASP A 727 14.37 -17.18 -1.72
C ASP A 727 13.32 -17.61 -0.68
N PRO A 728 13.71 -17.78 0.60
CA PRO A 728 12.82 -18.35 1.61
C PRO A 728 11.59 -17.48 1.85
N GLN A 729 11.75 -16.16 1.76
CA GLN A 729 10.72 -15.19 2.10
C GLN A 729 9.62 -15.18 1.04
N ARG A 730 10.02 -15.14 -0.25
CA ARG A 730 9.08 -15.25 -1.37
C ARG A 730 8.36 -16.59 -1.39
N LEU A 731 9.08 -17.68 -1.12
CA LEU A 731 8.48 -19.01 -1.11
C LEU A 731 7.50 -19.17 0.05
N ASN A 732 7.84 -18.69 1.25
CA ASN A 732 6.95 -18.67 2.41
C ASN A 732 5.65 -17.90 2.12
N VAL A 733 5.73 -16.72 1.49
CA VAL A 733 4.52 -16.02 1.03
C VAL A 733 3.71 -16.91 0.08
N ALA A 734 4.37 -17.52 -0.92
CA ALA A 734 3.70 -18.33 -1.93
C ALA A 734 2.91 -19.49 -1.34
N ILE A 735 3.52 -20.28 -0.46
CA ILE A 735 2.88 -21.49 0.08
C ILE A 735 1.98 -21.23 1.31
N THR A 736 1.64 -19.97 1.60
CA THR A 736 0.82 -19.59 2.77
C THR A 736 -0.39 -18.73 2.43
N ARG A 737 -0.78 -18.70 1.15
CA ARG A 737 -1.97 -17.97 0.67
C ARG A 737 -3.25 -18.81 0.70
N ALA A 738 -3.12 -20.13 0.63
CA ALA A 738 -4.25 -21.05 0.56
C ALA A 738 -4.94 -21.21 1.92
N ARG A 739 -6.28 -21.24 1.91
CA ARG A 739 -7.09 -21.57 3.08
C ARG A 739 -7.41 -23.06 3.14
N GLN A 740 -7.78 -23.71 2.04
CA GLN A 740 -8.30 -25.08 2.06
C GLN A 740 -7.51 -26.08 1.20
N ALA A 741 -6.98 -25.66 0.06
CA ALA A 741 -6.16 -26.52 -0.79
C ALA A 741 -5.12 -25.73 -1.62
N GLU A 742 -4.00 -26.38 -1.95
CA GLU A 742 -2.94 -25.81 -2.79
C GLU A 742 -2.44 -26.80 -3.84
N ILE A 743 -2.28 -26.33 -5.08
CA ILE A 743 -1.65 -27.07 -6.16
C ILE A 743 -0.42 -26.29 -6.61
N ILE A 744 0.76 -26.88 -6.43
CA ILE A 744 2.04 -26.31 -6.84
C ILE A 744 2.49 -26.99 -8.13
N VAL A 745 2.57 -26.23 -9.22
CA VAL A 745 3.12 -26.72 -10.48
C VAL A 745 4.60 -26.38 -10.52
N MET A 746 5.47 -27.39 -10.50
CA MET A 746 6.91 -27.20 -10.53
C MET A 746 7.62 -28.32 -11.31
N HIS A 747 8.76 -28.00 -11.91
CA HIS A 747 9.53 -28.96 -12.69
C HIS A 747 10.69 -29.55 -11.88
N VAL A 748 10.99 -30.85 -12.05
CA VAL A 748 12.04 -31.57 -11.31
C VAL A 748 13.43 -30.89 -11.37
N ARG A 749 13.75 -30.24 -12.49
CA ARG A 749 15.05 -29.55 -12.67
C ARG A 749 15.20 -28.31 -11.77
N MET A 750 14.11 -27.77 -11.23
CA MET A 750 14.16 -26.68 -10.25
C MET A 750 14.84 -27.09 -8.92
N ASN A 751 15.04 -28.39 -8.70
CA ASN A 751 15.84 -28.89 -7.58
C ASN A 751 17.35 -28.62 -7.73
N TYR A 752 17.80 -28.14 -8.90
CA TYR A 752 19.20 -27.95 -9.21
C TYR A 752 19.49 -26.54 -9.72
N ARG A 753 20.64 -25.97 -9.34
CA ARG A 753 21.25 -24.80 -9.97
C ARG A 753 22.35 -25.26 -10.92
N GLN A 754 22.26 -24.82 -12.17
CA GLN A 754 23.35 -24.93 -13.14
C GLN A 754 24.39 -23.83 -12.85
N ALA A 755 25.23 -24.04 -11.84
CA ALA A 755 26.49 -23.33 -11.69
C ALA A 755 27.63 -24.35 -11.82
N LYS A 756 28.91 -23.93 -11.92
CA LYS A 756 30.08 -24.83 -12.04
C LYS A 756 30.02 -25.95 -10.98
N GLY A 757 29.52 -27.12 -11.37
CA GLY A 757 29.04 -28.21 -10.50
C GLY A 757 27.53 -28.06 -10.16
N CYS A 758 26.69 -29.00 -10.61
CA CYS A 758 25.26 -29.04 -10.25
C CYS A 758 25.08 -29.00 -8.73
N ARG A 759 24.64 -27.85 -8.19
CA ARG A 759 24.35 -27.69 -6.75
C ARG A 759 22.84 -27.74 -6.54
N ARG A 760 22.38 -28.48 -5.53
CA ARG A 760 20.96 -28.50 -5.18
C ARG A 760 20.49 -27.14 -4.68
N THR A 761 19.26 -26.78 -5.01
CA THR A 761 18.57 -25.60 -4.45
C THR A 761 18.22 -25.88 -2.99
N LYS A 762 18.11 -24.83 -2.17
CA LYS A 762 17.90 -25.03 -0.73
C LYS A 762 16.42 -25.28 -0.42
N TYR A 763 15.53 -24.41 -0.89
CA TYR A 763 14.13 -24.40 -0.45
C TYR A 763 13.20 -25.09 -1.45
N ALA A 764 13.41 -24.90 -2.76
CA ALA A 764 12.60 -25.61 -3.76
C ALA A 764 12.75 -27.14 -3.66
N THR A 765 13.96 -27.61 -3.33
CA THR A 765 14.21 -29.04 -3.09
C THR A 765 13.46 -29.57 -1.85
N GLN A 766 13.24 -28.75 -0.83
CA GLN A 766 12.45 -29.15 0.35
C GLN A 766 10.98 -29.33 -0.02
N VAL A 767 10.39 -28.39 -0.78
CA VAL A 767 9.00 -28.53 -1.27
C VAL A 767 8.82 -29.80 -2.10
N TRP A 768 9.73 -30.05 -3.05
CA TRP A 768 9.68 -31.27 -3.85
C TRP A 768 9.89 -32.53 -3.01
N GLY A 769 10.87 -32.52 -2.11
CA GLY A 769 11.22 -33.64 -1.25
C GLY A 769 10.09 -34.02 -0.29
N ASP A 770 9.46 -33.03 0.33
CA ASP A 770 8.29 -33.17 1.19
C ASP A 770 7.10 -33.77 0.42
N ALA A 771 6.79 -33.25 -0.77
CA ALA A 771 5.73 -33.82 -1.60
C ALA A 771 6.03 -35.27 -2.05
N HIS A 772 7.29 -35.59 -2.34
CA HIS A 772 7.68 -36.96 -2.66
C HIS A 772 7.53 -37.89 -1.43
N ALA A 773 8.03 -37.48 -0.26
CA ALA A 773 8.00 -38.27 0.97
C ALA A 773 6.56 -38.59 1.42
N HIS A 774 5.66 -37.62 1.31
CA HIS A 774 4.25 -37.75 1.72
C HIS A 774 3.32 -38.17 0.57
N ARG A 775 3.86 -38.73 -0.52
CA ARG A 775 3.09 -39.22 -1.68
C ARG A 775 2.19 -38.16 -2.33
N ARG A 776 2.53 -36.87 -2.27
CA ARG A 776 1.79 -35.74 -2.87
C ARG A 776 2.35 -35.25 -4.21
N LEU A 777 3.42 -35.89 -4.72
CA LEU A 777 3.97 -35.63 -6.04
C LEU A 777 3.21 -36.40 -7.14
N VAL A 778 2.77 -35.68 -8.17
CA VAL A 778 2.06 -36.19 -9.36
C VAL A 778 2.88 -35.88 -10.60
N HIS A 779 3.10 -36.89 -11.44
CA HIS A 779 3.76 -36.74 -12.73
C HIS A 779 2.71 -36.81 -13.85
N LEU A 780 2.67 -35.76 -14.67
CA LEU A 780 1.81 -35.68 -15.84
C LEU A 780 2.67 -35.71 -17.12
N PRO A 781 2.17 -36.32 -18.21
CA PRO A 781 2.89 -36.36 -19.48
C PRO A 781 3.17 -34.95 -20.02
#